data_AF-A0AAD1DJ75-F1
#
_entry.id   AF-A0AAD1DJ75-F1
#
_cell.length_a   1.000
_cell.length_b   1.000
_cell.length_c   1.000
_cell.angle_alpha   90.00
_cell.angle_beta   90.00
_cell.angle_gamma   90.00
#
_symmetry.space_group_name_H-M   'P 1'
#
loop_
_entity.id
_entity.type
_entity.pdbx_description
1 polymer ?
#
loop_
_entity_poly.entity_id
_entity_poly.type
_entity_poly.pdbx_seq_one_letter_code
_entity_poly.pdbx_strand_id
1 'polypeptide(L)'
;MAFNPELGSTSPAVLLDNAERLDKLVNGDAPTEPDRAGVDLDTWRGMMAKNDEVRQNIIPLSRQYMTLAAAQADIANIPAGSTTYVRSQDGSALADEYLSDGATLTATGRRMPSQGSVDALIQFIDKFIATGTVSGDFFPFFVDGAGNVPVYWDNGFAASRIATSLYQMIYEDVHARLGDALNAQVTGVSPGFFPLFMDSAGNVPVYWNGGLDASAVATGLLEKIWAYINGIIASALNQNVPLISPGFVPGMMDAAGNVPFWFHDGKLDASGIGPNIRGDMDNWFQGRMYTAAYNIPLHTDGRTLWRWKAKKAQLKAGLSVRPHFMLTGDSWTQNNELATAIASLLHADYGDAGLGWRTVNYGAARDGSNIYRSAGWDLYDSSPTSGAPLYGCGIDGQSINTTLATAYFNVTNVRCTDCRIYYQDLNGKFQYGYDVGGVTQWTEVVCGNTGATKSVLLTGMADEARTIYVKTDGNTGRVAIHGFYLWRAGVAGCVMSKAGNSGILADQFLLFSDKISEYLSTMQPDVICIVIGNNDYRNSDGTQVFKTALQTYIAACRAVLPDVGFILMAPPRTNGTAVTPLVNFRDVMHDLSQTLNVEFFSIYDLFDTWTEMNSLGCFLDNLHPNATGSNLVASSLNNALIKG
;
A
#
# COMPACT_ATOMS: atom_id res chain seq x y z
N MET A 1 11.31 -33.67 61.79
CA MET A 1 10.96 -33.94 63.22
C MET A 1 10.52 -35.38 63.34
N ALA A 2 10.90 -36.10 64.40
CA ALA A 2 10.39 -37.45 64.64
C ALA A 2 8.95 -37.36 65.18
N PHE A 3 8.03 -38.17 64.67
CA PHE A 3 6.66 -38.24 65.21
C PHE A 3 6.72 -38.73 66.66
N ASN A 4 6.12 -38.00 67.59
CA ASN A 4 6.01 -38.43 68.98
C ASN A 4 4.53 -38.33 69.42
N PRO A 5 3.85 -39.47 69.65
CA PRO A 5 4.30 -40.84 69.47
C PRO A 5 4.56 -41.21 68.00
N GLU A 6 5.42 -42.21 67.75
CA GLU A 6 5.78 -42.64 66.40
C GLU A 6 4.56 -43.09 65.56
N LEU A 7 4.67 -43.01 64.23
CA LEU A 7 3.67 -43.57 63.32
C LEU A 7 3.45 -45.07 63.65
N GLY A 8 2.18 -45.47 63.83
CA GLY A 8 1.83 -46.84 64.24
C GLY A 8 1.74 -47.06 65.76
N SER A 9 1.98 -46.03 66.58
CA SER A 9 1.78 -46.12 68.04
C SER A 9 0.30 -46.36 68.40
N THR A 10 0.05 -47.31 69.29
CA THR A 10 -1.27 -47.59 69.90
C THR A 10 -1.51 -46.76 71.17
N SER A 11 -0.68 -45.74 71.42
CA SER A 11 -0.82 -44.86 72.58
C SER A 11 -2.19 -44.14 72.56
N PRO A 12 -2.95 -44.15 73.68
CA PRO A 12 -4.20 -43.40 73.79
C PRO A 12 -4.05 -41.90 73.51
N ALA A 13 -2.86 -41.34 73.71
CA ALA A 13 -2.56 -39.95 73.37
C ALA A 13 -2.74 -39.65 71.88
N VAL A 14 -2.43 -40.62 70.99
CA VAL A 14 -2.63 -40.46 69.54
C VAL A 14 -4.12 -40.36 69.19
N LEU A 15 -4.97 -41.09 69.90
CA LEU A 15 -6.42 -41.05 69.68
C LEU A 15 -7.01 -39.71 70.13
N LEU A 16 -6.59 -39.21 71.29
CA LEU A 16 -7.00 -37.90 71.79
C LEU A 16 -6.52 -36.78 70.87
N ASP A 17 -5.24 -36.74 70.52
CA ASP A 17 -4.66 -35.73 69.64
C ASP A 17 -5.33 -35.71 68.26
N ASN A 18 -5.68 -36.88 67.71
CA ASN A 18 -6.40 -36.97 66.45
C ASN A 18 -7.84 -36.48 66.57
N ALA A 19 -8.52 -36.74 67.68
CA ALA A 19 -9.88 -36.25 67.92
C ALA A 19 -9.91 -34.73 68.09
N GLU A 20 -8.97 -34.17 68.85
CA GLU A 20 -8.84 -32.72 69.04
C GLU A 20 -8.47 -32.02 67.71
N ARG A 21 -7.54 -32.60 66.93
CA ARG A 21 -7.20 -32.04 65.61
C ARG A 21 -8.37 -32.11 64.63
N LEU A 22 -9.15 -33.19 64.64
CA LEU A 22 -10.35 -33.30 63.81
C LEU A 22 -11.37 -32.21 64.16
N ASP A 23 -11.60 -31.97 65.45
CA ASP A 23 -12.51 -30.91 65.89
C ASP A 23 -12.04 -29.53 65.42
N LYS A 24 -10.74 -29.23 65.53
CA LYS A 24 -10.17 -27.98 65.01
C LYS A 24 -10.25 -27.85 63.49
N LEU A 25 -10.04 -28.94 62.75
CA LEU A 25 -10.14 -28.94 61.28
C LEU A 25 -11.56 -28.68 60.79
N VAL A 26 -12.57 -29.17 61.52
CA VAL A 26 -13.97 -29.07 61.09
C VAL A 26 -14.68 -27.85 61.69
N ASN A 27 -14.46 -27.58 62.98
CA ASN A 27 -15.20 -26.59 63.76
C ASN A 27 -14.34 -25.37 64.20
N GLY A 28 -13.02 -25.42 64.01
CA GLY A 28 -12.11 -24.34 64.40
C GLY A 28 -12.23 -23.10 63.52
N ASP A 29 -11.92 -21.94 64.11
CA ASP A 29 -11.96 -20.63 63.42
C ASP A 29 -10.69 -20.33 62.61
N ALA A 30 -9.59 -21.05 62.87
CA ALA A 30 -8.34 -20.88 62.14
C ALA A 30 -8.46 -21.40 60.69
N PRO A 31 -7.79 -20.77 59.70
CA PRO A 31 -7.83 -21.22 58.31
C PRO A 31 -7.01 -22.49 58.06
N THR A 32 -6.02 -22.78 58.91
CA THR A 32 -5.19 -23.98 58.86
C THR A 32 -4.98 -24.55 60.26
N GLU A 33 -4.75 -25.87 60.33
CA GLU A 33 -4.31 -26.56 61.55
C GLU A 33 -3.20 -27.57 61.17
N PRO A 34 -2.05 -27.59 61.87
CA PRO A 34 -0.94 -28.46 61.52
C PRO A 34 -1.25 -29.94 61.81
N ASP A 35 -0.86 -30.80 60.88
CA ASP A 35 -0.86 -32.24 61.07
C ASP A 35 0.23 -32.68 62.08
N ARG A 36 0.34 -33.98 62.32
CA ARG A 36 1.32 -34.51 63.27
C ARG A 36 2.77 -34.36 62.80
N ALA A 37 3.00 -34.11 61.51
CA ALA A 37 4.31 -33.79 60.95
C ALA A 37 4.62 -32.29 61.01
N GLY A 38 3.65 -31.46 61.42
CA GLY A 38 3.75 -30.01 61.41
C GLY A 38 3.42 -29.38 60.05
N VAL A 39 2.76 -30.11 59.16
CA VAL A 39 2.30 -29.61 57.86
C VAL A 39 0.89 -29.05 58.02
N ASP A 40 0.70 -27.79 57.67
CA ASP A 40 -0.60 -27.12 57.74
C ASP A 40 -1.62 -27.77 56.80
N LEU A 41 -2.75 -28.19 57.37
CA LEU A 41 -3.93 -28.66 56.64
C LEU A 41 -4.98 -27.56 56.62
N ASP A 42 -5.67 -27.39 55.49
CA ASP A 42 -6.79 -26.46 55.40
C ASP A 42 -7.95 -26.93 56.30
N THR A 43 -8.47 -26.02 57.13
CA THR A 43 -9.72 -26.26 57.87
C THR A 43 -10.93 -26.07 56.97
N TRP A 44 -12.12 -26.45 57.43
CA TRP A 44 -13.38 -26.15 56.73
C TRP A 44 -13.55 -24.64 56.48
N ARG A 45 -13.16 -23.79 57.43
CA ARG A 45 -13.17 -22.32 57.27
C ARG A 45 -12.17 -21.86 56.19
N GLY A 46 -10.97 -22.44 56.17
CA GLY A 46 -9.97 -22.17 55.12
C GLY A 46 -10.47 -22.56 53.72
N MET A 47 -11.09 -23.74 53.59
CA MET A 47 -11.68 -24.20 52.33
C MET A 47 -12.85 -23.32 51.87
N MET A 48 -13.71 -22.84 52.77
CA MET A 48 -14.78 -21.90 52.44
C MET A 48 -14.23 -20.57 51.92
N ALA A 49 -13.20 -20.01 52.57
CA ALA A 49 -12.58 -18.75 52.16
C ALA A 49 -11.95 -18.86 50.76
N LYS A 50 -11.22 -19.96 50.49
CA LYS A 50 -10.67 -20.24 49.16
C LYS A 50 -11.76 -20.44 48.11
N ASN A 51 -12.89 -21.07 48.46
CA ASN A 51 -14.02 -21.24 47.55
C ASN A 51 -14.68 -19.88 47.23
N ASP A 52 -14.84 -19.00 48.22
CA ASP A 52 -15.34 -17.64 48.00
C ASP A 52 -14.41 -16.83 47.09
N GLU A 53 -13.09 -16.94 47.26
CA GLU A 53 -12.10 -16.34 46.35
C GLU A 53 -12.23 -16.88 44.91
N VAL A 54 -12.38 -18.20 44.74
CA VAL A 54 -12.59 -18.82 43.41
C VAL A 54 -13.92 -18.36 42.79
N ARG A 55 -14.99 -18.23 43.57
CA ARG A 55 -16.29 -17.70 43.11
C ARG A 55 -16.17 -16.23 42.67
N GLN A 56 -15.38 -15.42 43.37
CA GLN A 56 -15.10 -14.04 42.98
C GLN A 56 -14.32 -13.94 41.67
N ASN A 57 -13.45 -14.91 41.36
CA ASN A 57 -12.59 -14.88 40.18
C ASN A 57 -13.18 -15.52 38.92
N ILE A 58 -14.14 -16.44 39.04
CA ILE A 58 -14.77 -17.12 37.88
C ILE A 58 -16.05 -16.40 37.39
N ILE A 59 -16.74 -15.68 38.27
CA ILE A 59 -18.00 -14.97 37.95
C ILE A 59 -17.85 -13.70 37.06
N PRO A 60 -16.74 -12.92 37.08
CA PRO A 60 -16.62 -11.72 36.25
C PRO A 60 -16.67 -11.99 34.75
N LEU A 61 -16.38 -13.21 34.31
CA LEU A 61 -16.44 -13.61 32.91
C LEU A 61 -17.87 -13.91 32.41
N SER A 62 -18.91 -13.89 33.26
CA SER A 62 -20.30 -14.19 32.85
C SER A 62 -21.42 -13.49 33.64
N ARG A 63 -21.16 -12.42 34.40
CA ARG A 63 -22.24 -11.58 34.93
C ARG A 63 -22.73 -10.59 33.88
N GLN A 64 -23.88 -10.86 33.27
CA GLN A 64 -24.67 -9.82 32.63
C GLN A 64 -25.41 -9.03 33.72
N TYR A 65 -25.15 -7.73 33.83
CA TYR A 65 -25.84 -6.88 34.79
C TYR A 65 -27.18 -6.40 34.22
N MET A 66 -28.23 -6.42 35.04
CA MET A 66 -29.53 -5.91 34.63
C MET A 66 -29.58 -4.39 34.49
N THR A 67 -28.71 -3.66 35.18
CA THR A 67 -28.62 -2.20 35.13
C THR A 67 -27.17 -1.73 35.26
N LEU A 68 -26.87 -0.55 34.70
CA LEU A 68 -25.54 0.04 34.80
C LEU A 68 -25.17 0.37 36.26
N ALA A 69 -26.14 0.76 37.08
CA ALA A 69 -25.93 1.04 38.50
C ALA A 69 -25.48 -0.22 39.28
N ALA A 70 -26.04 -1.39 38.96
CA ALA A 70 -25.61 -2.65 39.55
C ALA A 70 -24.19 -3.04 39.11
N ALA A 71 -23.85 -2.80 37.85
CA ALA A 71 -22.49 -3.01 37.33
C ALA A 71 -21.47 -2.06 37.99
N GLN A 72 -21.86 -0.80 38.17
CA GLN A 72 -21.02 0.24 38.78
C GLN A 72 -20.82 0.01 40.29
N ALA A 73 -21.80 -0.58 40.99
CA ALA A 73 -21.66 -0.99 42.38
C ALA A 73 -20.70 -2.19 42.56
N ASP A 74 -20.53 -3.00 41.52
CA ASP A 74 -19.64 -4.17 41.49
C ASP A 74 -18.29 -3.88 40.81
N ILE A 75 -17.93 -2.59 40.63
CA ILE A 75 -16.73 -2.14 39.91
C ILE A 75 -15.42 -2.75 40.46
N ALA A 76 -15.38 -3.05 41.77
CA ALA A 76 -14.25 -3.69 42.41
C ALA A 76 -13.92 -5.07 41.82
N ASN A 77 -14.90 -5.73 41.20
CA ASN A 77 -14.77 -7.03 40.54
C ASN A 77 -14.66 -6.91 39.00
N ILE A 78 -14.52 -5.69 38.46
CA ILE A 78 -14.36 -5.41 37.02
C ILE A 78 -13.03 -4.66 36.83
N PRO A 79 -11.91 -5.38 36.60
CA PRO A 79 -10.57 -4.78 36.54
C PRO A 79 -10.46 -3.63 35.54
N ALA A 80 -9.60 -2.66 35.84
CA ALA A 80 -9.29 -1.59 34.89
C ALA A 80 -8.80 -2.16 33.55
N GLY A 81 -9.34 -1.65 32.44
CA GLY A 81 -9.08 -2.13 31.08
C GLY A 81 -9.94 -3.32 30.64
N SER A 82 -10.78 -3.88 31.51
CA SER A 82 -11.71 -4.96 31.16
C SER A 82 -13.10 -4.43 30.78
N THR A 83 -13.84 -5.22 30.01
CA THR A 83 -15.22 -4.90 29.61
C THR A 83 -16.25 -5.74 30.34
N THR A 84 -17.45 -5.18 30.53
CA THR A 84 -18.65 -5.86 31.02
C THR A 84 -19.86 -5.55 30.14
N TYR A 85 -20.91 -6.36 30.23
CA TYR A 85 -22.14 -6.19 29.47
C TYR A 85 -23.32 -5.91 30.40
N VAL A 86 -24.08 -4.87 30.08
CA VAL A 86 -25.30 -4.47 30.79
C VAL A 86 -26.48 -4.65 29.85
N ARG A 87 -27.59 -5.22 30.34
CA ARG A 87 -28.80 -5.41 29.56
C ARG A 87 -29.35 -4.06 29.07
N SER A 88 -29.57 -3.97 27.77
CA SER A 88 -30.16 -2.78 27.13
C SER A 88 -31.57 -2.57 27.67
N GLN A 89 -31.87 -1.35 28.12
CA GLN A 89 -33.18 -1.00 28.70
C GLN A 89 -34.21 -0.61 27.64
N ASP A 90 -33.75 -0.12 26.48
CA ASP A 90 -34.61 0.30 25.37
C ASP A 90 -34.92 -0.85 24.40
N GLY A 91 -34.30 -2.02 24.58
CA GLY A 91 -34.51 -3.20 23.76
C GLY A 91 -33.90 -3.09 22.35
N SER A 92 -33.10 -2.06 22.07
CA SER A 92 -32.43 -1.88 20.78
C SER A 92 -31.30 -2.90 20.54
N ALA A 93 -30.83 -3.55 21.61
CA ALA A 93 -29.81 -4.58 21.62
C ALA A 93 -30.11 -5.60 22.73
N LEU A 94 -29.40 -6.74 22.75
CA LEU A 94 -29.48 -7.69 23.86
C LEU A 94 -28.73 -7.14 25.09
N ALA A 95 -27.58 -6.50 24.88
CA ALA A 95 -26.78 -5.86 25.91
C ALA A 95 -25.84 -4.79 25.31
N ASP A 96 -25.48 -3.80 26.13
CA ASP A 96 -24.52 -2.74 25.82
C ASP A 96 -23.19 -3.02 26.53
N GLU A 97 -22.07 -2.77 25.85
CA GLU A 97 -20.73 -2.98 26.38
C GLU A 97 -20.19 -1.73 27.10
N TYR A 98 -19.58 -1.95 28.27
CA TYR A 98 -18.93 -0.92 29.07
C TYR A 98 -17.49 -1.30 29.41
N LEU A 99 -16.57 -0.35 29.35
CA LEU A 99 -15.17 -0.47 29.76
C LEU A 99 -15.00 0.07 31.18
N SER A 100 -14.29 -0.66 32.04
CA SER A 100 -13.87 -0.19 33.35
C SER A 100 -12.52 0.52 33.27
N ASP A 101 -12.39 1.69 33.89
CA ASP A 101 -11.10 2.34 34.17
C ASP A 101 -10.58 2.06 35.59
N GLY A 102 -11.27 1.17 36.33
CA GLY A 102 -10.99 0.86 37.74
C GLY A 102 -11.81 1.67 38.75
N ALA A 103 -12.48 2.73 38.33
CA ALA A 103 -13.38 3.53 39.17
C ALA A 103 -14.78 3.70 38.56
N THR A 104 -14.86 3.79 37.23
CA THR A 104 -16.07 4.09 36.48
C THR A 104 -16.23 3.21 35.24
N LEU A 105 -17.49 2.90 34.91
CA LEU A 105 -17.88 2.22 33.68
C LEU A 105 -18.26 3.22 32.59
N THR A 106 -17.57 3.15 31.46
CA THR A 106 -17.82 4.01 30.29
C THR A 106 -18.31 3.18 29.11
N ALA A 107 -19.40 3.60 28.46
CA ALA A 107 -19.95 2.89 27.30
C ALA A 107 -18.94 2.91 26.13
N THR A 108 -18.70 1.76 25.50
CA THR A 108 -17.76 1.66 24.36
C THR A 108 -18.41 1.98 23.01
N GLY A 109 -19.74 2.01 22.98
CA GLY A 109 -20.54 2.10 21.75
C GLY A 109 -20.81 0.75 21.07
N ARG A 110 -20.17 -0.34 21.52
CA ARG A 110 -20.45 -1.69 21.01
C ARG A 110 -21.67 -2.29 21.71
N ARG A 111 -22.46 -3.04 20.96
CA ARG A 111 -23.70 -3.67 21.43
C ARG A 111 -23.81 -5.11 20.92
N MET A 112 -24.47 -5.96 21.69
CA MET A 112 -24.82 -7.32 21.27
C MET A 112 -26.13 -7.28 20.45
N PRO A 113 -26.12 -7.63 19.15
CA PRO A 113 -27.28 -7.47 18.28
C PRO A 113 -28.43 -8.42 18.69
N SER A 114 -29.67 -7.94 18.57
CA SER A 114 -30.87 -8.76 18.73
C SER A 114 -31.29 -9.41 17.41
N GLN A 115 -32.08 -10.50 17.45
CA GLN A 115 -32.65 -11.09 16.23
C GLN A 115 -33.48 -10.06 15.43
N GLY A 116 -34.24 -9.19 16.11
CA GLY A 116 -35.00 -8.12 15.45
C GLY A 116 -34.11 -7.08 14.74
N SER A 117 -32.91 -6.80 15.25
CA SER A 117 -31.93 -5.92 14.58
C SER A 117 -31.39 -6.56 13.29
N VAL A 118 -31.19 -7.87 13.30
CA VAL A 118 -30.79 -8.66 12.11
C VAL A 118 -31.94 -8.74 11.11
N ASP A 119 -33.16 -8.98 11.57
CA ASP A 119 -34.36 -9.04 10.72
C ASP A 119 -34.68 -7.67 10.09
N ALA A 120 -34.48 -6.56 10.79
CA ALA A 120 -34.64 -5.21 10.25
C ALA A 120 -33.61 -4.90 9.14
N LEU A 121 -32.38 -5.38 9.29
CA LEU A 121 -31.35 -5.30 8.25
C LEU A 121 -31.74 -6.14 7.03
N ILE A 122 -32.25 -7.36 7.25
CA ILE A 122 -32.77 -8.22 6.18
C ILE A 122 -33.96 -7.54 5.49
N GLN A 123 -34.92 -6.97 6.22
CA GLN A 123 -36.04 -6.23 5.63
C GLN A 123 -35.61 -4.97 4.86
N PHE A 124 -34.54 -4.29 5.31
CA PHE A 124 -33.98 -3.16 4.59
C PHE A 124 -33.32 -3.61 3.27
N ILE A 125 -32.59 -4.72 3.30
CA ILE A 125 -32.04 -5.37 2.09
C ILE A 125 -33.19 -5.84 1.19
N ASP A 126 -34.24 -6.43 1.75
CA ASP A 126 -35.42 -6.87 1.02
C ASP A 126 -36.18 -5.69 0.40
N LYS A 127 -36.17 -4.48 0.99
CA LYS A 127 -36.74 -3.28 0.32
C LYS A 127 -35.99 -2.89 -0.96
N PHE A 128 -34.73 -3.27 -1.10
CA PHE A 128 -33.99 -3.14 -2.37
C PHE A 128 -34.27 -4.30 -3.33
N ILE A 129 -34.77 -5.43 -2.83
CA ILE A 129 -35.11 -6.63 -3.62
C ILE A 129 -36.62 -6.70 -3.96
N ALA A 130 -37.47 -5.97 -3.23
CA ALA A 130 -38.93 -6.02 -3.25
C ALA A 130 -39.57 -5.16 -4.36
N THR A 131 -38.98 -5.15 -5.56
CA THR A 131 -39.76 -4.86 -6.78
C THR A 131 -39.93 -6.08 -7.66
N GLY A 132 -39.66 -7.29 -7.12
CA GLY A 132 -39.94 -8.62 -7.70
C GLY A 132 -40.64 -8.61 -9.05
N THR A 133 -39.92 -8.22 -10.10
CA THR A 133 -40.09 -8.37 -11.55
C THR A 133 -39.01 -7.48 -12.19
N VAL A 134 -37.74 -7.76 -11.90
CA VAL A 134 -36.68 -7.45 -12.88
C VAL A 134 -36.70 -8.61 -13.88
N SER A 135 -37.65 -8.52 -14.82
CA SER A 135 -37.35 -8.97 -16.17
C SER A 135 -36.07 -8.24 -16.59
N GLY A 136 -35.12 -8.92 -17.24
CA GLY A 136 -33.83 -8.33 -17.63
C GLY A 136 -33.95 -7.03 -18.45
N ASP A 137 -35.15 -6.73 -18.93
CA ASP A 137 -35.45 -5.59 -19.79
C ASP A 137 -36.22 -4.46 -19.09
N PHE A 138 -36.57 -4.58 -17.79
CA PHE A 138 -37.29 -3.54 -17.05
C PHE A 138 -36.36 -2.67 -16.18
N PHE A 139 -36.30 -1.36 -16.44
CA PHE A 139 -35.52 -0.40 -15.66
C PHE A 139 -36.34 0.85 -15.29
N PRO A 140 -36.71 1.06 -14.02
CA PRO A 140 -37.48 2.25 -13.61
C PRO A 140 -36.57 3.49 -13.58
N PHE A 141 -36.98 4.57 -14.26
CA PHE A 141 -36.25 5.84 -14.24
C PHE A 141 -36.66 6.74 -13.07
N PHE A 142 -37.94 6.71 -12.68
CA PHE A 142 -38.47 7.47 -11.54
C PHE A 142 -39.46 6.63 -10.74
N VAL A 143 -39.50 6.81 -9.42
CA VAL A 143 -40.49 6.20 -8.53
C VAL A 143 -41.10 7.30 -7.65
N ASP A 144 -42.42 7.39 -7.59
CA ASP A 144 -43.10 8.41 -6.79
C ASP A 144 -43.21 8.01 -5.29
N GLY A 145 -43.62 8.97 -4.45
CA GLY A 145 -43.75 8.76 -3.00
C GLY A 145 -44.84 7.75 -2.59
N ALA A 146 -45.65 7.25 -3.54
CA ALA A 146 -46.61 6.18 -3.35
C ALA A 146 -46.14 4.84 -3.95
N GLY A 147 -44.95 4.79 -4.56
CA GLY A 147 -44.34 3.58 -5.11
C GLY A 147 -44.66 3.31 -6.59
N ASN A 148 -45.30 4.22 -7.31
CA ASN A 148 -45.56 4.04 -8.75
C ASN A 148 -44.34 4.43 -9.59
N VAL A 149 -44.22 3.87 -10.80
CA VAL A 149 -43.11 4.13 -11.74
C VAL A 149 -43.62 4.93 -12.96
N PRO A 150 -43.41 6.26 -13.01
CA PRO A 150 -43.94 7.11 -14.07
C PRO A 150 -43.26 6.92 -15.42
N VAL A 151 -41.97 6.58 -15.40
CA VAL A 151 -41.13 6.40 -16.59
C VAL A 151 -40.22 5.21 -16.35
N TYR A 152 -40.15 4.31 -17.32
CA TYR A 152 -39.35 3.10 -17.25
C TYR A 152 -38.89 2.66 -18.64
N TRP A 153 -37.84 1.87 -18.66
CA TRP A 153 -37.44 1.08 -19.81
C TRP A 153 -38.13 -0.28 -19.71
N ASP A 154 -38.77 -0.73 -20.78
CA ASP A 154 -39.31 -2.10 -20.92
C ASP A 154 -39.23 -2.50 -22.39
N ASN A 155 -38.06 -3.00 -22.82
CA ASN A 155 -37.71 -3.21 -24.24
C ASN A 155 -37.95 -1.97 -25.13
N GLY A 156 -37.81 -0.78 -24.53
CA GLY A 156 -38.05 0.52 -25.15
C GLY A 156 -38.42 1.57 -24.09
N PHE A 157 -38.38 2.85 -24.48
CA PHE A 157 -38.73 3.94 -23.57
C PHE A 157 -40.25 4.02 -23.38
N ALA A 158 -40.73 3.84 -22.15
CA ALA A 158 -42.14 3.82 -21.80
C ALA A 158 -42.46 4.81 -20.67
N ALA A 159 -43.65 5.42 -20.73
CA ALA A 159 -44.17 6.30 -19.68
C ALA A 159 -45.58 5.84 -19.30
N SER A 160 -45.84 5.66 -18.00
CA SER A 160 -47.14 5.19 -17.50
C SER A 160 -48.20 6.28 -17.48
N ARG A 161 -47.81 7.55 -17.58
CA ARG A 161 -48.71 8.71 -17.65
C ARG A 161 -48.15 9.79 -18.57
N ILE A 162 -48.83 10.05 -19.68
CA ILE A 162 -48.59 11.23 -20.50
C ILE A 162 -49.44 12.40 -19.98
N ALA A 163 -48.91 13.62 -20.09
CA ALA A 163 -49.63 14.82 -19.65
C ALA A 163 -50.99 14.91 -20.36
N THR A 164 -52.02 15.37 -19.66
CA THR A 164 -53.38 15.49 -20.21
C THR A 164 -53.40 16.30 -21.50
N SER A 165 -52.52 17.30 -21.66
CA SER A 165 -52.34 18.07 -22.89
C SER A 165 -51.86 17.24 -24.08
N LEU A 166 -50.97 16.27 -23.88
CA LEU A 166 -50.50 15.36 -24.93
C LEU A 166 -51.57 14.29 -25.24
N TYR A 167 -52.26 13.80 -24.22
CA TYR A 167 -53.43 12.93 -24.41
C TYR A 167 -54.53 13.64 -25.20
N GLN A 168 -54.86 14.89 -24.87
CA GLN A 168 -55.87 15.69 -25.56
C GLN A 168 -55.47 15.94 -27.01
N MET A 169 -54.20 16.25 -27.28
CA MET A 169 -53.70 16.49 -28.64
C MET A 169 -53.78 15.23 -29.52
N ILE A 170 -53.43 14.07 -28.97
CA ILE A 170 -53.55 12.78 -29.66
C ILE A 170 -55.03 12.38 -29.81
N TYR A 171 -55.83 12.58 -28.76
CA TYR A 171 -57.26 12.31 -28.77
C TYR A 171 -57.98 13.18 -29.80
N GLU A 172 -57.71 14.47 -29.86
CA GLU A 172 -58.31 15.40 -30.84
C GLU A 172 -57.90 15.05 -32.27
N ASP A 173 -56.63 14.70 -32.52
CA ASP A 173 -56.18 14.28 -33.86
C ASP A 173 -56.77 12.94 -34.29
N VAL A 174 -56.88 11.97 -33.37
CA VAL A 174 -57.49 10.65 -33.64
C VAL A 174 -59.01 10.76 -33.80
N HIS A 175 -59.69 11.57 -32.97
CA HIS A 175 -61.13 11.80 -33.02
C HIS A 175 -61.54 12.59 -34.28
N ALA A 176 -60.73 13.57 -34.70
CA ALA A 176 -60.93 14.31 -35.95
C ALA A 176 -60.76 13.43 -37.20
N ARG A 177 -59.91 12.40 -37.13
CA ARG A 177 -59.66 11.48 -38.25
C ARG A 177 -60.68 10.34 -38.36
N LEU A 178 -61.34 9.96 -37.26
CA LEU A 178 -62.26 8.81 -37.22
C LEU A 178 -63.75 9.21 -37.25
N GLY A 179 -64.11 10.45 -36.93
CA GLY A 179 -65.52 10.91 -36.90
C GLY A 179 -66.41 10.14 -35.91
N ASP A 180 -67.75 10.27 -36.04
CA ASP A 180 -68.80 9.72 -35.15
C ASP A 180 -68.82 8.18 -34.98
N ALA A 181 -67.80 7.45 -35.45
CA ALA A 181 -67.70 5.99 -35.38
C ALA A 181 -67.48 5.43 -33.96
N LEU A 182 -67.44 6.27 -32.92
CA LEU A 182 -67.06 5.90 -31.55
C LEU A 182 -68.21 5.43 -30.65
N ASN A 183 -69.30 4.89 -31.22
CA ASN A 183 -70.45 4.38 -30.44
C ASN A 183 -70.70 2.87 -30.52
N ALA A 184 -69.75 2.07 -31.02
CA ALA A 184 -69.86 0.61 -30.98
C ALA A 184 -68.72 -0.02 -30.19
N GLN A 185 -69.05 -0.59 -29.04
CA GLN A 185 -68.11 -1.33 -28.20
C GLN A 185 -67.83 -2.70 -28.83
N VAL A 186 -66.56 -3.02 -29.14
CA VAL A 186 -66.15 -4.35 -29.61
C VAL A 186 -65.25 -5.00 -28.55
N THR A 187 -65.62 -6.19 -28.09
CA THR A 187 -64.84 -7.02 -27.16
C THR A 187 -64.32 -8.27 -27.86
N GLY A 188 -63.02 -8.60 -27.65
CA GLY A 188 -62.43 -9.91 -27.95
C GLY A 188 -61.16 -9.94 -28.81
N VAL A 189 -60.06 -9.27 -28.40
CA VAL A 189 -58.78 -9.34 -29.12
C VAL A 189 -57.65 -9.85 -28.21
N SER A 190 -56.83 -10.77 -28.71
CA SER A 190 -55.65 -11.36 -28.03
C SER A 190 -54.34 -10.75 -28.57
N PRO A 191 -53.25 -10.63 -27.78
CA PRO A 191 -52.15 -9.70 -28.06
C PRO A 191 -51.13 -10.15 -29.11
N GLY A 192 -51.17 -11.39 -29.61
CA GLY A 192 -50.09 -11.97 -30.40
C GLY A 192 -50.15 -11.74 -31.91
N PHE A 193 -51.34 -11.54 -32.48
CA PHE A 193 -51.52 -11.27 -33.91
C PHE A 193 -52.84 -10.57 -34.12
N PHE A 194 -52.82 -9.40 -34.78
CA PHE A 194 -54.05 -8.77 -35.23
C PHE A 194 -53.92 -8.24 -36.67
N PRO A 195 -54.84 -8.63 -37.57
CA PRO A 195 -54.87 -8.12 -38.93
C PRO A 195 -55.40 -6.68 -38.91
N LEU A 196 -54.67 -5.76 -39.54
CA LEU A 196 -55.07 -4.35 -39.63
C LEU A 196 -56.04 -4.12 -40.79
N PHE A 197 -55.80 -4.77 -41.92
CA PHE A 197 -56.69 -4.75 -43.09
C PHE A 197 -56.77 -6.14 -43.72
N MET A 198 -57.93 -6.50 -44.25
CA MET A 198 -58.16 -7.73 -45.01
C MET A 198 -58.90 -7.38 -46.29
N ASP A 199 -58.47 -7.92 -47.42
CA ASP A 199 -59.17 -7.73 -48.69
C ASP A 199 -60.41 -8.63 -48.80
N SER A 200 -61.22 -8.38 -49.83
CA SER A 200 -62.45 -9.15 -50.08
C SER A 200 -62.21 -10.63 -50.43
N ALA A 201 -60.95 -11.04 -50.64
CA ALA A 201 -60.55 -12.43 -50.91
C ALA A 201 -59.95 -13.12 -49.65
N GLY A 202 -59.83 -12.40 -48.54
CA GLY A 202 -59.36 -12.93 -47.25
C GLY A 202 -57.85 -12.81 -47.01
N ASN A 203 -57.10 -12.08 -47.86
CA ASN A 203 -55.67 -11.86 -47.66
C ASN A 203 -55.43 -10.65 -46.73
N VAL A 204 -54.34 -10.68 -45.96
CA VAL A 204 -54.00 -9.66 -44.96
C VAL A 204 -52.74 -8.89 -45.40
N PRO A 205 -52.88 -7.75 -46.11
CA PRO A 205 -51.73 -7.01 -46.65
C PRO A 205 -50.95 -6.20 -45.61
N VAL A 206 -51.59 -5.85 -44.49
CA VAL A 206 -50.94 -5.14 -43.37
C VAL A 206 -51.43 -5.74 -42.07
N TYR A 207 -50.48 -6.07 -41.19
CA TYR A 207 -50.77 -6.72 -39.91
C TYR A 207 -49.77 -6.32 -38.85
N TRP A 208 -50.16 -6.56 -37.60
CA TRP A 208 -49.31 -6.36 -36.45
C TRP A 208 -48.82 -7.71 -35.92
N ASN A 209 -47.49 -7.89 -35.90
CA ASN A 209 -46.82 -9.10 -35.40
C ASN A 209 -45.57 -8.72 -34.59
N GLY A 210 -45.76 -7.99 -33.49
CA GLY A 210 -44.68 -7.38 -32.72
C GLY A 210 -44.09 -6.11 -33.36
N GLY A 211 -44.66 -5.65 -34.48
CA GLY A 211 -44.34 -4.43 -35.23
C GLY A 211 -45.24 -4.28 -36.47
N LEU A 212 -45.17 -3.15 -37.18
CA LEU A 212 -46.00 -2.85 -38.36
C LEU A 212 -45.36 -3.37 -39.65
N ASP A 213 -45.95 -4.39 -40.27
CA ASP A 213 -45.46 -5.01 -41.51
C ASP A 213 -46.44 -4.84 -42.69
N ALA A 214 -45.91 -4.68 -43.92
CA ALA A 214 -46.71 -4.57 -45.15
C ALA A 214 -46.09 -5.34 -46.33
N SER A 215 -46.89 -6.11 -47.07
CA SER A 215 -46.41 -7.07 -48.07
C SER A 215 -46.31 -6.55 -49.52
N ALA A 216 -46.85 -5.37 -49.85
CA ALA A 216 -46.68 -4.72 -51.16
C ALA A 216 -46.91 -3.20 -51.10
N VAL A 217 -45.96 -2.40 -51.61
CA VAL A 217 -46.03 -0.93 -51.62
C VAL A 217 -46.11 -0.42 -53.06
N ALA A 218 -47.03 0.53 -53.34
CA ALA A 218 -47.26 1.06 -54.67
C ALA A 218 -46.09 1.91 -55.20
N THR A 219 -45.75 1.77 -56.49
CA THR A 219 -44.58 2.38 -57.15
C THR A 219 -44.50 3.90 -56.97
N GLY A 220 -45.63 4.62 -56.98
CA GLY A 220 -45.66 6.08 -56.79
C GLY A 220 -45.39 6.54 -55.35
N LEU A 221 -45.59 5.67 -54.35
CA LEU A 221 -45.13 5.92 -52.98
C LEU A 221 -43.65 5.56 -52.86
N LEU A 222 -43.19 4.52 -53.56
CA LEU A 222 -41.78 4.14 -53.66
C LEU A 222 -40.93 5.26 -54.29
N GLU A 223 -41.40 5.92 -55.34
CA GLU A 223 -40.70 7.04 -56.00
C GLU A 223 -40.59 8.27 -55.10
N LYS A 224 -41.62 8.57 -54.29
CA LYS A 224 -41.59 9.68 -53.32
C LYS A 224 -40.67 9.37 -52.15
N ILE A 225 -40.64 8.11 -51.71
CA ILE A 225 -39.68 7.62 -50.70
C ILE A 225 -38.25 7.67 -51.26
N TRP A 226 -38.01 7.26 -52.52
CA TRP A 226 -36.69 7.33 -53.15
C TRP A 226 -36.24 8.76 -53.46
N ALA A 227 -37.13 9.68 -53.81
CA ALA A 227 -36.79 11.10 -53.98
C ALA A 227 -36.38 11.75 -52.64
N TYR A 228 -37.06 11.40 -51.55
CA TYR A 228 -36.70 11.81 -50.20
C TYR A 228 -35.36 11.21 -49.74
N ILE A 229 -35.16 9.91 -50.00
CA ILE A 229 -33.89 9.20 -49.70
C ILE A 229 -32.73 9.74 -50.55
N ASN A 230 -32.91 10.02 -51.85
CA ASN A 230 -31.86 10.56 -52.71
C ASN A 230 -31.49 12.01 -52.38
N GLY A 231 -32.43 12.81 -51.86
CA GLY A 231 -32.12 14.14 -51.30
C GLY A 231 -31.24 14.08 -50.05
N ILE A 232 -31.38 13.02 -49.26
CA ILE A 232 -30.55 12.74 -48.07
C ILE A 232 -29.18 12.16 -48.49
N ILE A 233 -29.16 11.21 -49.42
CA ILE A 233 -27.93 10.52 -49.88
C ILE A 233 -27.02 11.42 -50.72
N ALA A 234 -27.57 12.30 -51.58
CA ALA A 234 -26.78 13.26 -52.36
C ALA A 234 -26.00 14.27 -51.47
N SER A 235 -26.53 14.52 -50.27
CA SER A 235 -25.88 15.35 -49.25
C SER A 235 -24.81 14.56 -48.47
N ALA A 236 -24.93 13.22 -48.39
CA ALA A 236 -24.02 12.34 -47.67
C ALA A 236 -22.83 11.81 -48.51
N LEU A 237 -22.96 11.69 -49.84
CA LEU A 237 -21.91 11.12 -50.72
C LEU A 237 -20.80 12.10 -51.12
N ASN A 238 -20.93 13.40 -50.84
CA ASN A 238 -19.89 14.40 -51.14
C ASN A 238 -18.92 14.68 -49.98
N GLN A 239 -18.93 13.85 -48.93
CA GLN A 239 -17.93 13.91 -47.87
C GLN A 239 -17.30 12.53 -47.65
N ASN A 240 -15.98 12.44 -47.88
CA ASN A 240 -15.17 11.27 -47.57
C ASN A 240 -15.23 10.96 -46.07
N VAL A 241 -15.89 9.86 -45.68
CA VAL A 241 -15.84 9.36 -44.30
C VAL A 241 -14.84 8.20 -44.23
N PRO A 242 -13.71 8.33 -43.49
CA PRO A 242 -12.77 7.24 -43.26
C PRO A 242 -13.41 6.14 -42.41
N LEU A 243 -12.97 4.90 -42.61
CA LEU A 243 -13.39 3.71 -41.85
C LEU A 243 -13.26 3.94 -40.33
N ILE A 244 -14.40 4.11 -39.65
CA ILE A 244 -14.46 4.26 -38.19
C ILE A 244 -14.63 2.88 -37.56
N SER A 245 -13.74 2.57 -36.61
CA SER A 245 -13.78 1.36 -35.81
C SER A 245 -15.08 1.28 -34.99
N PRO A 246 -15.69 0.09 -34.83
CA PRO A 246 -16.98 -0.15 -34.16
C PRO A 246 -17.09 0.29 -32.68
N GLY A 247 -16.03 0.80 -32.06
CA GLY A 247 -16.04 1.34 -30.69
C GLY A 247 -16.40 2.84 -30.57
N PHE A 248 -16.55 3.59 -31.67
CA PHE A 248 -16.78 5.05 -31.64
C PHE A 248 -17.94 5.47 -32.54
N VAL A 249 -19.00 6.00 -31.95
CA VAL A 249 -20.23 6.42 -32.64
C VAL A 249 -20.45 7.92 -32.45
N PRO A 250 -20.19 8.78 -33.45
CA PRO A 250 -20.36 10.23 -33.31
C PRO A 250 -21.84 10.63 -33.19
N GLY A 251 -22.15 11.60 -32.33
CA GLY A 251 -23.51 12.09 -32.07
C GLY A 251 -23.96 13.24 -32.98
N MET A 252 -23.06 14.18 -33.31
CA MET A 252 -23.25 15.26 -34.32
C MET A 252 -21.88 15.86 -34.72
N MET A 253 -21.77 16.59 -35.85
CA MET A 253 -20.50 17.15 -36.36
C MET A 253 -20.70 18.57 -36.94
N ASP A 254 -19.75 19.48 -36.75
CA ASP A 254 -19.82 20.86 -37.30
C ASP A 254 -19.29 20.99 -38.75
N ALA A 255 -19.43 22.18 -39.33
CA ALA A 255 -19.04 22.44 -40.73
C ALA A 255 -17.53 22.36 -41.03
N ALA A 256 -16.67 22.37 -40.01
CA ALA A 256 -15.22 22.18 -40.13
C ALA A 256 -14.80 20.71 -39.89
N GLY A 257 -15.73 19.85 -39.47
CA GLY A 257 -15.52 18.41 -39.25
C GLY A 257 -15.25 18.00 -37.80
N ASN A 258 -15.54 18.85 -36.80
CA ASN A 258 -15.37 18.50 -35.39
C ASN A 258 -16.62 17.80 -34.82
N VAL A 259 -16.45 16.75 -34.00
CA VAL A 259 -17.55 15.99 -33.36
C VAL A 259 -17.71 16.41 -31.90
N PRO A 260 -18.79 17.08 -31.47
CA PRO A 260 -18.91 17.60 -30.10
C PRO A 260 -19.19 16.51 -29.06
N PHE A 261 -19.91 15.44 -29.42
CA PHE A 261 -20.06 14.29 -28.55
C PHE A 261 -20.26 12.97 -29.29
N TRP A 262 -19.95 11.85 -28.64
CA TRP A 262 -19.98 10.52 -29.23
C TRP A 262 -20.31 9.46 -28.19
N PHE A 263 -20.71 8.28 -28.64
CA PHE A 263 -20.78 7.10 -27.80
C PHE A 263 -19.53 6.27 -28.05
N HIS A 264 -18.71 6.14 -27.01
CA HIS A 264 -17.57 5.23 -27.02
C HIS A 264 -18.00 3.96 -26.29
N ASP A 265 -17.98 2.81 -26.97
CA ASP A 265 -18.40 1.52 -26.41
C ASP A 265 -19.81 1.55 -25.74
N GLY A 266 -20.76 2.29 -26.32
CA GLY A 266 -22.15 2.35 -25.85
C GLY A 266 -22.41 3.26 -24.65
N LYS A 267 -21.40 3.98 -24.16
CA LYS A 267 -21.54 4.98 -23.09
C LYS A 267 -21.30 6.39 -23.63
N LEU A 268 -21.99 7.36 -23.01
CA LEU A 268 -21.96 8.75 -23.43
C LEU A 268 -20.58 9.38 -23.13
N ASP A 269 -19.86 9.73 -24.20
CA ASP A 269 -18.61 10.46 -24.18
C ASP A 269 -18.74 11.77 -24.98
N ALA A 270 -17.78 12.69 -24.84
CA ALA A 270 -17.80 13.94 -25.58
C ALA A 270 -16.40 14.42 -26.00
N SER A 271 -16.28 15.41 -26.89
CA SER A 271 -14.94 15.90 -27.29
C SER A 271 -14.25 16.67 -26.18
N GLY A 272 -13.00 16.32 -25.89
CA GLY A 272 -12.24 16.79 -24.71
C GLY A 272 -12.74 16.21 -23.38
N ILE A 273 -14.00 15.75 -23.40
CA ILE A 273 -14.54 14.55 -22.79
C ILE A 273 -13.67 13.34 -23.27
N GLY A 274 -14.07 12.13 -23.54
CA GLY A 274 -14.96 11.35 -22.78
C GLY A 274 -14.48 11.11 -21.35
N PRO A 275 -13.50 11.81 -20.79
CA PRO A 275 -13.37 12.08 -19.37
C PRO A 275 -14.63 12.20 -18.53
N ASN A 276 -15.83 12.27 -19.13
CA ASN A 276 -17.12 11.85 -18.59
C ASN A 276 -17.04 10.60 -17.75
N ILE A 277 -16.55 9.53 -18.36
CA ILE A 277 -16.54 8.24 -17.69
C ILE A 277 -15.29 8.12 -16.83
N ARG A 278 -14.22 8.85 -17.18
CA ARG A 278 -12.93 8.76 -16.49
C ARG A 278 -12.92 9.51 -15.14
N GLY A 279 -13.56 10.67 -15.06
CA GLY A 279 -13.68 11.47 -13.82
C GLY A 279 -14.64 10.89 -12.79
N ASP A 280 -15.68 10.17 -13.22
CA ASP A 280 -16.64 9.55 -12.29
C ASP A 280 -16.01 8.39 -11.50
N MET A 281 -15.07 7.67 -12.12
CA MET A 281 -14.28 6.63 -11.47
C MET A 281 -13.21 7.20 -10.53
N ASP A 282 -12.52 8.26 -10.92
CA ASP A 282 -11.52 8.91 -10.05
C ASP A 282 -12.16 9.54 -8.80
N ASN A 283 -13.33 10.17 -8.91
CA ASN A 283 -14.04 10.77 -7.77
C ASN A 283 -14.63 9.77 -6.78
N TRP A 284 -15.05 8.58 -7.22
CA TRP A 284 -15.51 7.53 -6.30
C TRP A 284 -14.37 6.85 -5.56
N PHE A 285 -13.23 6.65 -6.23
CA PHE A 285 -12.02 6.13 -5.59
C PHE A 285 -11.37 7.16 -4.67
N GLN A 286 -11.24 8.42 -5.11
CA GLN A 286 -10.78 9.51 -4.25
C GLN A 286 -11.76 9.75 -3.09
N GLY A 287 -13.08 9.69 -3.25
CA GLY A 287 -14.02 9.88 -2.12
C GLY A 287 -13.87 8.83 -1.00
N ARG A 288 -13.61 7.56 -1.35
CA ARG A 288 -13.26 6.50 -0.37
C ARG A 288 -11.83 6.60 0.14
N MET A 289 -10.91 7.13 -0.67
CA MET A 289 -9.53 7.40 -0.24
C MET A 289 -9.39 8.70 0.56
N TYR A 290 -10.19 9.75 0.39
CA TYR A 290 -10.06 11.01 1.14
C TYR A 290 -10.51 10.86 2.60
N THR A 291 -11.41 9.93 2.88
CA THR A 291 -11.78 9.53 4.25
C THR A 291 -10.76 8.55 4.88
N ALA A 292 -9.93 7.87 4.07
CA ALA A 292 -8.86 6.97 4.54
C ALA A 292 -7.44 7.58 4.50
N ALA A 293 -7.16 8.54 3.62
CA ALA A 293 -5.89 9.24 3.41
C ALA A 293 -5.67 10.31 4.48
N TYR A 294 -6.73 10.79 5.12
CA TYR A 294 -6.64 11.52 6.39
C TYR A 294 -6.26 10.62 7.59
N ASN A 295 -6.23 9.28 7.40
CA ASN A 295 -5.81 8.31 8.42
C ASN A 295 -4.49 7.59 8.07
N ILE A 296 -3.81 7.92 6.95
CA ILE A 296 -2.46 7.41 6.71
C ILE A 296 -1.50 8.15 7.64
N PRO A 297 -0.82 7.46 8.57
CA PRO A 297 0.07 8.13 9.49
C PRO A 297 1.31 8.64 8.75
N LEU A 298 1.89 9.72 9.28
CA LEU A 298 3.16 10.26 8.78
C LEU A 298 4.26 9.19 8.72
N HIS A 299 4.25 8.26 9.66
CA HIS A 299 5.16 7.13 9.69
C HIS A 299 4.54 5.96 10.48
N THR A 300 5.06 4.76 10.26
CA THR A 300 4.78 3.59 11.11
C THR A 300 5.58 3.66 12.43
N ASP A 301 5.44 2.67 13.31
CA ASP A 301 5.98 2.74 14.69
C ASP A 301 7.42 2.22 14.85
N GLY A 302 8.06 1.78 13.78
CA GLY A 302 9.45 1.31 13.80
C GLY A 302 9.61 -0.09 14.42
N ARG A 303 8.54 -0.86 14.64
CA ARG A 303 8.65 -2.19 15.29
C ARG A 303 9.48 -3.20 14.50
N THR A 304 9.53 -3.07 13.17
CA THR A 304 10.27 -3.98 12.29
C THR A 304 11.77 -3.67 12.27
N LEU A 305 12.18 -2.50 12.78
CA LEU A 305 13.58 -2.08 12.87
C LEU A 305 14.28 -2.58 14.15
N TRP A 306 13.82 -3.68 14.74
CA TRP A 306 14.31 -4.18 16.04
C TRP A 306 15.81 -4.48 16.04
N ARG A 307 16.37 -5.01 14.94
CA ARG A 307 17.81 -5.32 14.81
C ARG A 307 18.66 -4.07 14.86
N TRP A 308 18.23 -3.02 14.17
CA TRP A 308 18.82 -1.69 14.23
C TRP A 308 18.72 -1.11 15.64
N LYS A 309 17.53 -1.13 16.25
CA LYS A 309 17.29 -0.66 17.62
C LYS A 309 18.21 -1.35 18.63
N ALA A 310 18.33 -2.67 18.55
CA ALA A 310 19.20 -3.46 19.42
C ALA A 310 20.68 -3.05 19.28
N LYS A 311 21.20 -2.94 18.05
CA LYS A 311 22.61 -2.54 17.85
C LYS A 311 22.91 -1.11 18.30
N LYS A 312 21.99 -0.17 18.14
CA LYS A 312 22.15 1.18 18.73
C LYS A 312 22.15 1.13 20.26
N ALA A 313 21.28 0.32 20.86
CA ALA A 313 21.24 0.13 22.31
C ALA A 313 22.57 -0.45 22.83
N GLN A 314 23.16 -1.40 22.09
CA GLN A 314 24.50 -1.93 22.35
C GLN A 314 25.57 -0.83 22.31
N LEU A 315 25.54 0.08 21.33
CA LEU A 315 26.43 1.25 21.30
C LEU A 315 26.27 2.13 22.54
N LYS A 316 25.04 2.42 22.96
CA LYS A 316 24.76 3.21 24.18
C LYS A 316 25.19 2.48 25.45
N ALA A 317 25.21 1.16 25.45
CA ALA A 317 25.77 0.33 26.51
C ALA A 317 27.31 0.23 26.46
N GLY A 318 27.99 0.92 25.53
CA GLY A 318 29.44 0.92 25.40
C GLY A 318 30.03 -0.29 24.69
N LEU A 319 29.20 -1.11 24.02
CA LEU A 319 29.69 -2.24 23.24
C LEU A 319 30.20 -1.78 21.88
N SER A 320 31.31 -2.38 21.42
CA SER A 320 31.85 -2.13 20.09
C SER A 320 31.07 -2.93 19.05
N VAL A 321 29.99 -2.33 18.56
CA VAL A 321 29.18 -2.84 17.44
C VAL A 321 29.14 -1.81 16.32
N ARG A 322 28.65 -2.21 15.15
CA ARG A 322 28.57 -1.36 13.97
C ARG A 322 27.20 -1.47 13.31
N PRO A 323 26.20 -0.71 13.77
CA PRO A 323 24.93 -0.59 13.06
C PRO A 323 25.18 -0.01 11.67
N HIS A 324 24.55 -0.59 10.64
CA HIS A 324 24.72 -0.18 9.26
C HIS A 324 23.38 0.27 8.67
N PHE A 325 23.29 1.56 8.36
CA PHE A 325 22.16 2.20 7.68
C PHE A 325 22.48 2.37 6.19
N MET A 326 21.65 1.85 5.30
CA MET A 326 21.83 2.01 3.85
C MET A 326 20.69 2.84 3.28
N LEU A 327 21.01 3.92 2.56
CA LEU A 327 20.07 4.75 1.82
C LEU A 327 20.21 4.46 0.33
N THR A 328 19.11 4.11 -0.33
CA THR A 328 19.03 3.82 -1.77
C THR A 328 17.75 4.40 -2.36
N GLY A 329 17.69 4.51 -3.68
CA GLY A 329 16.61 5.24 -4.33
C GLY A 329 17.08 6.06 -5.52
N ASP A 330 16.32 7.11 -5.78
CA ASP A 330 16.54 8.01 -6.91
C ASP A 330 17.58 9.11 -6.64
N SER A 331 17.48 10.23 -7.38
CA SER A 331 18.34 11.41 -7.24
C SER A 331 18.38 11.97 -5.82
N TRP A 332 17.33 11.78 -5.02
CA TRP A 332 17.32 12.17 -3.60
C TRP A 332 18.40 11.45 -2.77
N THR A 333 18.77 10.24 -3.20
CA THR A 333 19.77 9.41 -2.53
C THR A 333 21.10 9.39 -3.29
N GLN A 334 21.11 9.78 -4.57
CA GLN A 334 22.35 10.05 -5.29
C GLN A 334 22.96 11.40 -4.90
N ASN A 335 22.13 12.41 -4.63
CA ASN A 335 22.56 13.71 -4.14
C ASN A 335 23.01 13.65 -2.66
N ASN A 336 23.60 14.74 -2.19
CA ASN A 336 24.31 14.76 -0.91
C ASN A 336 23.42 15.15 0.26
N GLU A 337 22.43 16.00 0.05
CA GLU A 337 21.80 16.80 1.08
C GLU A 337 21.11 15.89 2.12
N LEU A 338 20.27 14.95 1.67
CA LEU A 338 19.58 14.01 2.55
C LEU A 338 20.55 13.03 3.21
N ALA A 339 21.47 12.45 2.44
CA ALA A 339 22.45 11.50 2.96
C ALA A 339 23.36 12.15 4.01
N THR A 340 23.76 13.41 3.81
CA THR A 340 24.59 14.20 4.72
C THR A 340 23.84 14.49 6.01
N ALA A 341 22.57 14.92 5.91
CA ALA A 341 21.75 15.20 7.09
C ALA A 341 21.54 13.94 7.95
N ILE A 342 21.20 12.80 7.33
CA ILE A 342 21.05 11.52 8.04
C ILE A 342 22.37 11.09 8.68
N ALA A 343 23.47 11.08 7.93
CA ALA A 343 24.76 10.67 8.47
C ALA A 343 25.24 11.57 9.61
N SER A 344 25.00 12.89 9.51
CA SER A 344 25.36 13.84 10.57
C SER A 344 24.65 13.52 11.88
N LEU A 345 23.35 13.22 11.84
CA LEU A 345 22.58 12.81 13.02
C LEU A 345 23.05 11.47 13.57
N LEU A 346 23.25 10.47 12.70
CA LEU A 346 23.74 9.16 13.11
C LEU A 346 25.11 9.24 13.78
N HIS A 347 26.05 9.96 13.16
CA HIS A 347 27.42 10.07 13.67
C HIS A 347 27.48 10.92 14.94
N ALA A 348 26.65 11.94 15.08
CA ALA A 348 26.55 12.73 16.30
C ALA A 348 26.01 11.89 17.48
N ASP A 349 24.98 11.07 17.25
CA ASP A 349 24.34 10.29 18.31
C ASP A 349 25.11 9.00 18.65
N TYR A 350 25.77 8.38 17.67
CA TYR A 350 26.28 7.02 17.79
C TYR A 350 27.77 6.86 17.43
N GLY A 351 28.40 7.86 16.84
CA GLY A 351 29.78 7.80 16.34
C GLY A 351 29.84 7.39 14.86
N ASP A 352 30.94 7.75 14.20
CA ASP A 352 31.23 7.46 12.80
C ASP A 352 32.09 6.18 12.70
N ALA A 353 31.51 5.08 12.21
CA ALA A 353 32.25 3.85 11.94
C ALA A 353 32.53 3.63 10.45
N GLY A 354 32.27 4.61 9.58
CA GLY A 354 32.68 4.56 8.18
C GLY A 354 31.71 5.17 7.18
N LEU A 355 32.27 5.47 6.00
CA LEU A 355 31.55 5.99 4.84
C LEU A 355 30.49 5.02 4.31
N GLY A 356 30.69 3.70 4.41
CA GLY A 356 29.82 2.73 3.78
C GLY A 356 30.04 2.65 2.26
N TRP A 357 28.95 2.52 1.50
CA TRP A 357 28.97 2.40 0.04
C TRP A 357 29.44 3.68 -0.66
N ARG A 358 30.40 3.52 -1.56
CA ARG A 358 30.83 4.53 -2.52
C ARG A 358 30.68 3.99 -3.95
N THR A 359 29.83 4.68 -4.71
CA THR A 359 29.59 4.44 -6.12
C THR A 359 30.82 4.72 -7.01
N VAL A 360 30.82 4.14 -8.20
CA VAL A 360 31.81 4.38 -9.26
C VAL A 360 31.41 5.51 -10.22
N ASN A 361 30.17 5.96 -10.18
CA ASN A 361 29.68 7.03 -11.05
C ASN A 361 29.80 8.41 -10.38
N TYR A 362 29.62 9.47 -11.16
CA TYR A 362 29.37 10.79 -10.63
C TYR A 362 28.27 10.73 -9.57
N GLY A 363 28.62 11.23 -8.40
CA GLY A 363 27.72 11.38 -7.27
C GLY A 363 28.43 12.30 -6.31
N ALA A 364 27.72 13.35 -5.89
CA ALA A 364 28.20 14.26 -4.88
C ALA A 364 28.69 13.42 -3.67
N ALA A 365 29.83 13.80 -3.13
CA ALA A 365 30.44 13.07 -2.03
C ALA A 365 29.98 13.64 -0.70
N ARG A 366 29.32 12.81 0.11
CA ARG A 366 28.77 13.21 1.40
C ARG A 366 29.85 13.63 2.39
N ASP A 367 31.00 12.98 2.34
CA ASP A 367 32.08 13.05 3.33
C ASP A 367 33.32 13.79 2.79
N GLY A 368 33.18 14.51 1.68
CA GLY A 368 34.32 15.15 1.00
C GLY A 368 35.25 14.18 0.29
N SER A 369 34.91 12.89 0.19
CA SER A 369 35.62 11.95 -0.68
C SER A 369 35.52 12.37 -2.15
N ASN A 370 36.40 11.90 -3.02
CA ASN A 370 36.27 12.14 -4.46
C ASN A 370 36.60 10.90 -5.26
N ILE A 371 36.03 10.78 -6.45
CA ILE A 371 36.38 9.73 -7.40
C ILE A 371 37.13 10.33 -8.59
N TYR A 372 38.18 9.65 -9.03
CA TYR A 372 38.96 10.04 -10.20
C TYR A 372 39.09 8.84 -11.11
N ARG A 373 38.72 9.02 -12.38
CA ARG A 373 38.69 7.96 -13.38
C ARG A 373 39.45 8.42 -14.62
N SER A 374 40.40 7.61 -15.07
CA SER A 374 41.11 7.88 -16.33
C SER A 374 40.15 7.84 -17.52
N ALA A 375 40.61 8.30 -18.69
CA ALA A 375 39.89 8.05 -19.93
C ALA A 375 39.78 6.54 -20.23
N GLY A 376 38.73 6.14 -20.96
CA GLY A 376 38.53 4.77 -21.43
C GLY A 376 37.77 3.82 -20.50
N TRP A 377 37.11 4.36 -19.47
CA TRP A 377 36.10 3.64 -18.70
C TRP A 377 34.70 3.97 -19.20
N ASP A 378 33.97 2.95 -19.62
CA ASP A 378 32.56 3.05 -19.99
C ASP A 378 31.70 2.93 -18.74
N LEU A 379 30.73 3.85 -18.59
CA LEU A 379 29.75 3.82 -17.51
C LEU A 379 28.51 3.04 -17.95
N TYR A 380 28.03 2.16 -17.09
CA TYR A 380 26.67 1.65 -17.12
C TYR A 380 25.87 2.26 -15.97
N ASP A 381 24.62 2.62 -16.25
CA ASP A 381 23.74 3.30 -15.30
C ASP A 381 22.29 2.85 -15.48
N SER A 382 21.72 2.12 -14.52
CA SER A 382 20.33 1.65 -14.55
C SER A 382 19.33 2.81 -14.47
N SER A 383 19.17 3.53 -15.57
CA SER A 383 18.27 4.66 -15.81
C SER A 383 17.30 4.33 -16.95
N PRO A 384 16.19 5.06 -17.17
CA PRO A 384 15.14 4.71 -18.15
C PRO A 384 15.64 4.38 -19.56
N THR A 385 16.81 4.88 -19.94
CA THR A 385 17.42 4.68 -21.26
C THR A 385 18.30 3.42 -21.36
N SER A 386 18.48 2.68 -20.27
CA SER A 386 19.47 1.60 -20.17
C SER A 386 18.84 0.20 -20.13
N GLY A 387 19.45 -0.73 -20.88
CA GLY A 387 19.10 -2.15 -20.84
C GLY A 387 19.68 -2.89 -19.63
N ALA A 388 19.59 -4.22 -19.63
CA ALA A 388 20.21 -5.05 -18.61
C ALA A 388 21.75 -4.85 -18.55
N PRO A 389 22.37 -4.90 -17.35
CA PRO A 389 23.81 -4.69 -17.19
C PRO A 389 24.61 -5.87 -17.77
N LEU A 390 25.20 -5.67 -18.96
CA LEU A 390 26.02 -6.71 -19.64
C LEU A 390 27.18 -7.22 -18.78
N TYR A 391 27.76 -6.36 -17.95
CA TYR A 391 28.94 -6.66 -17.15
C TYR A 391 28.67 -6.55 -15.65
N GLY A 392 27.41 -6.76 -15.24
CA GLY A 392 26.97 -6.55 -13.87
C GLY A 392 26.95 -5.06 -13.48
N CYS A 393 26.39 -4.79 -12.31
CA CYS A 393 26.42 -3.47 -11.70
C CYS A 393 26.36 -3.53 -10.18
N GLY A 394 26.68 -2.40 -9.55
CA GLY A 394 26.63 -2.18 -8.11
C GLY A 394 25.23 -2.25 -7.54
N ILE A 395 25.15 -2.24 -6.20
CA ILE A 395 23.88 -2.19 -5.47
C ILE A 395 23.12 -0.86 -5.68
N ASP A 396 23.76 0.12 -6.29
CA ASP A 396 23.20 1.39 -6.77
C ASP A 396 22.82 1.35 -8.27
N GLY A 397 22.91 0.20 -8.93
CA GLY A 397 22.60 0.08 -10.36
C GLY A 397 23.67 0.67 -11.28
N GLN A 398 24.89 0.92 -10.80
CA GLN A 398 25.94 1.57 -11.58
C GLN A 398 27.21 0.72 -11.67
N SER A 399 27.91 0.77 -12.80
CA SER A 399 29.22 0.14 -12.95
C SER A 399 30.09 0.87 -13.95
N ILE A 400 31.40 0.68 -13.82
CA ILE A 400 32.36 1.11 -14.83
C ILE A 400 33.09 -0.10 -15.38
N ASN A 401 33.41 -0.10 -16.66
CA ASN A 401 34.16 -1.18 -17.28
C ASN A 401 35.14 -0.68 -18.34
N THR A 402 36.20 -1.45 -18.59
CA THR A 402 37.24 -1.10 -19.56
C THR A 402 37.94 -2.36 -20.09
N THR A 403 38.54 -2.23 -21.27
CA THR A 403 39.49 -3.21 -21.84
C THR A 403 40.91 -2.66 -21.92
N LEU A 404 41.15 -1.42 -21.49
CA LEU A 404 42.46 -0.80 -21.57
C LEU A 404 43.43 -1.43 -20.55
N ALA A 405 44.70 -1.44 -20.93
CA ALA A 405 45.80 -1.98 -20.13
C ALA A 405 46.45 -0.96 -19.18
N THR A 406 45.95 0.27 -19.12
CA THR A 406 46.56 1.39 -18.38
C THR A 406 45.53 2.30 -17.71
N ALA A 407 44.29 1.83 -17.58
CA ALA A 407 43.23 2.63 -16.96
C ALA A 407 43.37 2.62 -15.44
N TYR A 408 42.98 3.72 -14.78
CA TYR A 408 42.96 3.82 -13.32
C TYR A 408 41.65 4.43 -12.80
N PHE A 409 41.30 4.06 -11.58
CA PHE A 409 40.17 4.59 -10.81
C PHE A 409 40.58 4.72 -9.34
N ASN A 410 40.38 5.91 -8.76
CA ASN A 410 40.79 6.20 -7.38
C ASN A 410 39.62 6.76 -6.58
N VAL A 411 39.45 6.30 -5.35
CA VAL A 411 38.59 6.91 -4.34
C VAL A 411 39.47 7.61 -3.32
N THR A 412 39.42 8.93 -3.28
CA THR A 412 40.30 9.80 -2.47
C THR A 412 39.58 10.36 -1.26
N ASN A 413 40.36 10.83 -0.27
CA ASN A 413 39.87 11.47 0.94
C ASN A 413 38.82 10.63 1.69
N VAL A 414 39.06 9.32 1.78
CA VAL A 414 38.21 8.39 2.53
C VAL A 414 38.91 7.98 3.81
N ARG A 415 38.22 8.11 4.95
CA ARG A 415 38.70 7.62 6.24
C ARG A 415 38.18 6.20 6.48
N CYS A 416 39.06 5.22 6.39
CA CYS A 416 38.73 3.81 6.61
C CYS A 416 39.96 3.00 7.05
N THR A 417 39.71 1.91 7.77
CA THR A 417 40.72 0.87 8.06
C THR A 417 40.57 -0.34 7.13
N ASP A 418 39.38 -0.48 6.53
CA ASP A 418 39.03 -1.59 5.67
C ASP A 418 38.20 -1.10 4.49
N CYS A 419 38.42 -1.71 3.33
CA CYS A 419 37.71 -1.41 2.11
C CYS A 419 37.48 -2.69 1.31
N ARG A 420 36.24 -2.95 0.94
CA ARG A 420 35.88 -4.02 0.01
C ARG A 420 35.61 -3.44 -1.37
N ILE A 421 36.23 -4.01 -2.39
CA ILE A 421 36.07 -3.59 -3.79
C ILE A 421 35.26 -4.66 -4.51
N TYR A 422 34.13 -4.28 -5.08
CA TYR A 422 33.26 -5.19 -5.82
C TYR A 422 33.50 -5.09 -7.31
N TYR A 423 33.54 -6.24 -7.97
CA TYR A 423 33.84 -6.36 -9.39
C TYR A 423 33.06 -7.50 -10.02
N GLN A 424 32.95 -7.47 -11.35
CA GLN A 424 32.44 -8.60 -12.12
C GLN A 424 33.59 -9.52 -12.54
N ASP A 425 33.46 -10.81 -12.27
CA ASP A 425 34.46 -11.82 -12.61
C ASP A 425 34.46 -12.16 -14.10
N LEU A 426 35.09 -11.30 -14.90
CA LEU A 426 35.23 -11.41 -16.35
C LEU A 426 36.58 -12.02 -16.74
N ASN A 427 37.06 -11.80 -17.97
CA ASN A 427 38.32 -12.36 -18.48
C ASN A 427 39.54 -11.43 -18.37
N GLY A 428 39.42 -10.29 -17.69
CA GLY A 428 40.50 -9.34 -17.49
C GLY A 428 41.29 -9.54 -16.21
N LYS A 429 42.21 -8.61 -15.95
CA LYS A 429 42.90 -8.49 -14.66
C LYS A 429 42.99 -7.04 -14.21
N PHE A 430 43.01 -6.81 -12.90
CA PHE A 430 43.22 -5.50 -12.31
C PHE A 430 44.11 -5.59 -11.09
N GLN A 431 44.59 -4.45 -10.63
CA GLN A 431 45.41 -4.31 -9.44
C GLN A 431 44.77 -3.28 -8.53
N TYR A 432 44.89 -3.49 -7.21
CA TYR A 432 44.38 -2.57 -6.21
C TYR A 432 45.41 -2.32 -5.11
N GLY A 433 45.26 -1.20 -4.41
CA GLY A 433 46.13 -0.80 -3.32
C GLY A 433 45.61 0.47 -2.63
N TYR A 434 46.33 0.93 -1.61
CA TYR A 434 46.00 2.15 -0.87
C TYR A 434 47.28 2.89 -0.49
N ASP A 435 47.22 4.22 -0.38
CA ASP A 435 48.24 5.02 0.30
C ASP A 435 47.80 6.50 0.45
N VAL A 436 48.59 7.26 1.21
CA VAL A 436 48.61 8.72 1.23
C VAL A 436 49.75 9.19 0.32
N GLY A 437 49.45 9.44 -0.97
CA GLY A 437 50.44 9.98 -1.93
C GLY A 437 50.98 8.99 -2.96
N GLY A 438 50.45 7.76 -3.02
CA GLY A 438 50.72 6.78 -4.08
C GLY A 438 51.07 5.39 -3.54
N VAL A 439 50.64 4.33 -4.24
CA VAL A 439 50.72 2.94 -3.76
C VAL A 439 52.13 2.37 -3.84
N THR A 440 52.67 1.91 -2.71
CA THR A 440 53.97 1.23 -2.61
C THR A 440 53.91 -0.27 -2.91
N GLN A 441 52.77 -0.93 -2.68
CA GLN A 441 52.54 -2.34 -3.00
C GLN A 441 51.17 -2.58 -3.65
N TRP A 442 51.16 -3.26 -4.79
CA TRP A 442 49.95 -3.61 -5.54
C TRP A 442 49.57 -5.07 -5.33
N THR A 443 48.27 -5.33 -5.16
CA THR A 443 47.71 -6.68 -5.19
C THR A 443 47.01 -6.90 -6.53
N GLU A 444 47.39 -7.96 -7.25
CA GLU A 444 46.78 -8.33 -8.52
C GLU A 444 45.58 -9.27 -8.33
N VAL A 445 44.55 -9.04 -9.14
CA VAL A 445 43.38 -9.89 -9.29
C VAL A 445 43.31 -10.33 -10.74
N VAL A 446 43.51 -11.62 -10.98
CA VAL A 446 43.24 -12.25 -12.28
C VAL A 446 41.83 -12.82 -12.23
N CYS A 447 40.92 -12.29 -13.04
CA CYS A 447 39.53 -12.72 -13.03
C CYS A 447 39.37 -14.09 -13.70
N GLY A 448 38.42 -14.89 -13.21
CA GLY A 448 38.18 -16.28 -13.62
C GLY A 448 37.15 -16.45 -14.73
N ASN A 449 36.59 -15.36 -15.26
CA ASN A 449 35.58 -15.35 -16.31
C ASN A 449 34.30 -16.14 -15.99
N THR A 450 33.89 -16.15 -14.72
CA THR A 450 32.65 -16.85 -14.31
C THR A 450 31.38 -16.04 -14.55
N GLY A 451 31.48 -14.73 -14.75
CA GLY A 451 30.31 -13.85 -14.85
C GLY A 451 29.57 -13.69 -13.51
N ALA A 452 30.18 -14.04 -12.38
CA ALA A 452 29.65 -13.76 -11.05
C ALA A 452 30.15 -12.41 -10.53
N THR A 453 29.35 -11.76 -9.69
CA THR A 453 29.83 -10.64 -8.87
C THR A 453 30.72 -11.19 -7.76
N LYS A 454 31.91 -10.60 -7.58
CA LYS A 454 32.90 -10.98 -6.57
C LYS A 454 33.42 -9.74 -5.85
N SER A 455 34.18 -9.97 -4.78
CA SER A 455 34.82 -8.89 -4.04
C SER A 455 36.23 -9.25 -3.57
N VAL A 456 37.07 -8.23 -3.43
CA VAL A 456 38.37 -8.30 -2.73
C VAL A 456 38.37 -7.37 -1.52
N LEU A 457 39.17 -7.71 -0.51
CA LEU A 457 39.16 -7.02 0.77
C LEU A 457 40.55 -6.46 1.11
N LEU A 458 40.61 -5.14 1.29
CA LEU A 458 41.70 -4.41 1.94
C LEU A 458 41.40 -4.33 3.45
N THR A 459 42.37 -4.70 4.29
CA THR A 459 42.25 -4.67 5.75
C THR A 459 43.50 -4.07 6.41
N GLY A 460 43.39 -3.71 7.70
CA GLY A 460 44.53 -3.32 8.52
C GLY A 460 45.13 -1.96 8.18
N MET A 461 44.39 -1.13 7.44
CA MET A 461 44.80 0.25 7.14
C MET A 461 44.70 1.10 8.42
N ALA A 462 45.55 2.12 8.56
CA ALA A 462 45.46 3.06 9.68
C ALA A 462 44.17 3.90 9.60
N ASP A 463 43.63 4.31 10.75
CA ASP A 463 42.37 5.08 10.80
C ASP A 463 42.57 6.58 10.50
N GLU A 464 42.87 6.88 9.25
CA GLU A 464 43.15 8.22 8.71
C GLU A 464 42.60 8.34 7.28
N ALA A 465 42.50 9.57 6.77
CA ALA A 465 42.08 9.83 5.40
C ALA A 465 43.15 9.33 4.41
N ARG A 466 42.73 8.53 3.42
CA ARG A 466 43.60 7.89 2.43
C ARG A 466 42.98 7.85 1.05
N THR A 467 43.73 7.35 0.07
CA THR A 467 43.23 7.04 -1.27
C THR A 467 43.26 5.53 -1.52
N ILE A 468 42.15 5.00 -2.02
CA ILE A 468 42.02 3.63 -2.52
C ILE A 468 42.19 3.67 -4.04
N TYR A 469 43.05 2.82 -4.57
CA TYR A 469 43.42 2.79 -5.98
C TYR A 469 43.01 1.47 -6.63
N VAL A 470 42.57 1.57 -7.88
CA VAL A 470 42.39 0.46 -8.82
C VAL A 470 43.06 0.85 -10.14
N LYS A 471 43.80 -0.08 -10.75
CA LYS A 471 44.35 0.09 -12.10
C LYS A 471 44.33 -1.20 -12.90
N THR A 472 44.47 -1.12 -14.21
CA THR A 472 44.38 -2.27 -15.12
C THR A 472 45.70 -2.57 -15.83
N ASP A 473 46.84 -2.31 -15.18
CA ASP A 473 48.18 -2.51 -15.75
C ASP A 473 48.36 -3.92 -16.35
N GLY A 474 48.61 -3.96 -17.66
CA GLY A 474 48.83 -5.21 -18.41
C GLY A 474 47.56 -6.04 -18.64
N ASN A 475 46.37 -5.47 -18.43
CA ASN A 475 45.09 -6.10 -18.76
C ASN A 475 44.95 -6.30 -20.28
N THR A 476 44.52 -7.49 -20.69
CA THR A 476 44.21 -7.83 -22.10
C THR A 476 42.75 -8.25 -22.30
N GLY A 477 41.98 -8.36 -21.21
CA GLY A 477 40.55 -8.71 -21.22
C GLY A 477 39.67 -7.54 -20.79
N ARG A 478 38.48 -7.84 -20.27
CA ARG A 478 37.56 -6.82 -19.72
C ARG A 478 37.56 -6.84 -18.20
N VAL A 479 37.59 -5.64 -17.61
CA VAL A 479 37.46 -5.42 -16.17
C VAL A 479 36.20 -4.59 -15.94
N ALA A 480 35.39 -4.95 -14.95
CA ALA A 480 34.26 -4.14 -14.50
C ALA A 480 34.30 -3.97 -12.98
N ILE A 481 34.20 -2.72 -12.51
CA ILE A 481 34.19 -2.34 -11.10
C ILE A 481 32.82 -1.76 -10.77
N HIS A 482 32.25 -2.20 -9.65
CA HIS A 482 30.87 -1.90 -9.27
C HIS A 482 30.79 -0.84 -8.16
N GLY A 483 31.74 -0.84 -7.24
CA GLY A 483 31.74 0.08 -6.10
C GLY A 483 32.63 -0.39 -4.96
N PHE A 484 32.62 0.42 -3.91
CA PHE A 484 33.48 0.25 -2.75
C PHE A 484 32.63 0.28 -1.48
N TYR A 485 32.91 -0.60 -0.53
CA TYR A 485 32.32 -0.55 0.81
C TYR A 485 33.43 -0.30 1.82
N LEU A 486 33.37 0.84 2.52
CA LEU A 486 34.45 1.35 3.36
C LEU A 486 34.00 1.51 4.82
N TRP A 487 34.79 0.98 5.76
CA TRP A 487 34.50 1.08 7.19
C TRP A 487 35.75 1.19 8.06
N ARG A 488 35.52 1.49 9.33
CA ARG A 488 36.52 1.61 10.39
C ARG A 488 36.34 0.42 11.35
N ALA A 489 37.08 -0.67 11.14
CA ALA A 489 37.05 -1.86 11.97
C ALA A 489 37.51 -1.54 13.40
N GLY A 490 36.83 -2.13 14.38
CA GLY A 490 37.09 -1.89 15.80
C GLY A 490 36.59 -0.55 16.34
N VAL A 491 36.15 0.38 15.47
CA VAL A 491 35.55 1.65 15.88
C VAL A 491 34.05 1.46 16.11
N ALA A 492 33.62 1.74 17.33
CA ALA A 492 32.20 1.76 17.69
C ALA A 492 31.50 2.94 17.00
N GLY A 493 30.40 2.67 16.29
CA GLY A 493 29.60 3.70 15.66
C GLY A 493 28.80 3.20 14.47
N CYS A 494 28.09 4.11 13.81
CA CYS A 494 27.26 3.78 12.66
C CYS A 494 28.06 3.86 11.35
N VAL A 495 27.75 2.95 10.42
CA VAL A 495 28.09 3.09 9.00
C VAL A 495 26.85 3.57 8.27
N MET A 496 26.97 4.58 7.42
CA MET A 496 25.87 5.07 6.59
C MET A 496 26.23 4.94 5.11
N SER A 497 25.71 3.92 4.43
CA SER A 497 25.92 3.70 2.99
C SER A 497 24.97 4.53 2.13
N LYS A 498 25.49 5.11 1.05
CA LYS A 498 24.72 5.90 0.08
C LYS A 498 24.75 5.24 -1.30
N ALA A 499 23.73 4.46 -1.64
CA ALA A 499 23.60 3.67 -2.86
C ALA A 499 22.44 4.17 -3.75
N GLY A 500 22.49 5.45 -4.12
CA GLY A 500 21.45 6.11 -4.90
C GLY A 500 21.79 6.33 -6.36
N ASN A 501 20.78 6.37 -7.22
CA ASN A 501 20.91 6.53 -8.67
C ASN A 501 19.97 7.61 -9.22
N SER A 502 20.51 8.68 -9.82
CA SER A 502 19.67 9.74 -10.37
C SER A 502 18.91 9.31 -11.61
N GLY A 503 17.62 9.62 -11.66
CA GLY A 503 16.76 9.34 -12.81
C GLY A 503 16.18 7.93 -12.84
N ILE A 504 16.61 7.04 -11.95
CA ILE A 504 16.08 5.66 -11.86
C ILE A 504 14.58 5.66 -11.49
N LEU A 505 13.85 4.70 -12.05
CA LEU A 505 12.48 4.33 -11.63
C LEU A 505 12.51 3.03 -10.82
N ALA A 506 11.44 2.74 -10.07
CA ALA A 506 11.43 1.58 -9.17
C ALA A 506 11.61 0.25 -9.91
N ASP A 507 11.01 0.08 -11.09
CA ASP A 507 11.12 -1.13 -11.91
C ASP A 507 12.55 -1.40 -12.42
N GLN A 508 13.38 -0.38 -12.50
CA GLN A 508 14.77 -0.53 -12.90
C GLN A 508 15.64 -1.13 -11.80
N PHE A 509 15.16 -1.18 -10.56
CA PHE A 509 15.80 -2.00 -9.53
C PHE A 509 15.85 -3.48 -9.93
N LEU A 510 14.92 -3.92 -10.78
CA LEU A 510 14.86 -5.30 -11.27
C LEU A 510 16.01 -5.65 -12.22
N LEU A 511 16.70 -4.65 -12.80
CA LEU A 511 17.87 -4.88 -13.64
C LEU A 511 19.06 -5.46 -12.84
N PHE A 512 19.06 -5.25 -11.52
CA PHE A 512 20.16 -5.64 -10.65
C PHE A 512 19.73 -6.38 -9.38
N SER A 513 18.43 -6.58 -9.12
CA SER A 513 17.93 -7.28 -7.93
C SER A 513 18.44 -8.72 -7.81
N ASP A 514 18.71 -9.40 -8.93
CA ASP A 514 19.29 -10.75 -8.97
C ASP A 514 20.80 -10.78 -8.62
N LYS A 515 21.46 -9.62 -8.61
CA LYS A 515 22.92 -9.46 -8.40
C LYS A 515 23.26 -8.97 -6.99
N ILE A 516 22.27 -8.64 -6.16
CA ILE A 516 22.51 -7.99 -4.85
C ILE A 516 23.14 -8.91 -3.80
N SER A 517 23.15 -10.23 -4.03
CA SER A 517 23.50 -11.23 -3.01
C SER A 517 24.92 -11.10 -2.45
N GLU A 518 25.91 -10.92 -3.32
CA GLU A 518 27.31 -10.72 -2.89
C GLU A 518 27.48 -9.44 -2.05
N TYR A 519 26.74 -8.38 -2.37
CA TYR A 519 26.81 -7.12 -1.63
C TYR A 519 26.17 -7.27 -0.25
N LEU A 520 24.94 -7.78 -0.18
CA LEU A 520 24.23 -7.88 1.09
C LEU A 520 24.85 -8.91 2.04
N SER A 521 25.38 -10.02 1.53
CA SER A 521 26.05 -11.05 2.34
C SER A 521 27.30 -10.50 3.04
N THR A 522 27.99 -9.54 2.43
CA THR A 522 29.25 -8.97 2.92
C THR A 522 29.07 -7.62 3.64
N MET A 523 28.14 -6.77 3.19
CA MET A 523 27.85 -5.45 3.78
C MET A 523 26.95 -5.55 5.01
N GLN A 524 26.01 -6.51 5.00
CA GLN A 524 25.05 -6.79 6.06
C GLN A 524 24.37 -5.54 6.67
N PRO A 525 23.72 -4.67 5.86
CA PRO A 525 22.94 -3.56 6.42
C PRO A 525 21.90 -4.05 7.43
N ASP A 526 21.66 -3.23 8.44
CA ASP A 526 20.60 -3.43 9.44
C ASP A 526 19.28 -2.78 9.02
N VAL A 527 19.38 -1.67 8.28
CA VAL A 527 18.25 -0.94 7.69
C VAL A 527 18.57 -0.59 6.25
N ILE A 528 17.60 -0.82 5.36
CA ILE A 528 17.61 -0.31 3.98
C ILE A 528 16.46 0.68 3.84
N CYS A 529 16.82 1.94 3.63
CA CYS A 529 15.89 3.06 3.47
C CYS A 529 15.79 3.40 1.99
N ILE A 530 14.58 3.32 1.43
CA ILE A 530 14.30 3.50 0.00
C ILE A 530 13.54 4.81 -0.22
N VAL A 531 14.14 5.77 -0.92
CA VAL A 531 13.47 7.02 -1.35
C VAL A 531 13.30 6.98 -2.86
N ILE A 532 12.09 6.71 -3.34
CA ILE A 532 11.82 6.54 -4.78
C ILE A 532 10.38 6.94 -5.11
N GLY A 533 10.06 7.15 -6.39
CA GLY A 533 8.76 7.63 -6.83
C GLY A 533 8.80 9.01 -7.47
N ASN A 534 9.87 9.79 -7.27
CA ASN A 534 9.97 11.15 -7.83
C ASN A 534 10.10 11.11 -9.36
N ASN A 535 10.76 10.10 -9.92
CA ASN A 535 10.80 9.90 -11.38
C ASN A 535 9.58 9.13 -11.87
N ASP A 536 9.09 8.17 -11.09
CA ASP A 536 7.93 7.34 -11.43
C ASP A 536 6.66 8.17 -11.62
N TYR A 537 6.40 9.17 -10.78
CA TYR A 537 5.21 10.01 -10.93
C TYR A 537 5.26 10.93 -12.17
N ARG A 538 6.46 11.30 -12.62
CA ARG A 538 6.67 12.18 -13.79
C ARG A 538 6.80 11.44 -15.11
N ASN A 539 7.27 10.19 -15.09
CA ASN A 539 7.58 9.43 -16.29
C ASN A 539 6.72 8.16 -16.45
N SER A 540 5.99 7.77 -15.40
CA SER A 540 4.93 6.77 -15.29
C SER A 540 5.04 5.48 -16.12
N ASP A 541 5.42 4.39 -15.43
CA ASP A 541 5.08 3.01 -15.80
C ASP A 541 3.81 2.50 -15.08
N GLY A 542 3.14 3.37 -14.31
CA GLY A 542 1.94 3.07 -13.52
C GLY A 542 2.23 2.51 -12.12
N THR A 543 1.27 2.66 -11.21
CA THR A 543 1.41 2.27 -9.80
C THR A 543 1.55 0.77 -9.57
N GLN A 544 1.01 -0.05 -10.48
CA GLN A 544 1.13 -1.51 -10.38
C GLN A 544 2.55 -2.00 -10.68
N VAL A 545 3.22 -1.40 -11.67
CA VAL A 545 4.62 -1.71 -11.98
C VAL A 545 5.51 -1.30 -10.81
N PHE A 546 5.30 -0.10 -10.28
CA PHE A 546 5.98 0.39 -9.07
C PHE A 546 5.82 -0.55 -7.88
N LYS A 547 4.58 -1.00 -7.60
CA LYS A 547 4.27 -1.95 -6.52
C LYS A 547 5.05 -3.25 -6.68
N THR A 548 4.96 -3.87 -7.86
CA THR A 548 5.65 -5.13 -8.16
C THR A 548 7.15 -5.00 -8.00
N ALA A 549 7.73 -3.90 -8.49
CA ALA A 549 9.16 -3.66 -8.44
C ALA A 549 9.71 -3.61 -7.00
N LEU A 550 9.05 -2.83 -6.13
CA LEU A 550 9.43 -2.75 -4.72
C LEU A 550 9.26 -4.10 -4.01
N GLN A 551 8.18 -4.83 -4.27
CA GLN A 551 7.98 -6.17 -3.71
C GLN A 551 9.10 -7.12 -4.11
N THR A 552 9.46 -7.16 -5.39
CA THR A 552 10.52 -8.04 -5.89
C THR A 552 11.90 -7.65 -5.35
N TYR A 553 12.21 -6.36 -5.30
CA TYR A 553 13.49 -5.89 -4.76
C TYR A 553 13.64 -6.22 -3.26
N ILE A 554 12.59 -5.96 -2.45
CA ILE A 554 12.58 -6.30 -1.02
C ILE A 554 12.70 -7.81 -0.82
N ALA A 555 11.99 -8.60 -1.61
CA ALA A 555 12.06 -10.06 -1.55
C ALA A 555 13.47 -10.57 -1.88
N ALA A 556 14.12 -10.03 -2.92
CA ALA A 556 15.49 -10.37 -3.27
C ALA A 556 16.47 -10.05 -2.12
N CYS A 557 16.29 -8.90 -1.45
CA CYS A 557 17.12 -8.53 -0.32
C CYS A 557 16.94 -9.49 0.86
N ARG A 558 15.69 -9.82 1.19
CA ARG A 558 15.35 -10.74 2.30
C ARG A 558 15.70 -12.19 2.03
N ALA A 559 15.85 -12.58 0.76
CA ALA A 559 16.41 -13.89 0.42
C ALA A 559 17.86 -14.04 0.93
N VAL A 560 18.56 -12.94 1.17
CA VAL A 560 19.95 -12.91 1.64
C VAL A 560 20.06 -12.47 3.10
N LEU A 561 19.27 -11.47 3.51
CA LEU A 561 19.17 -10.96 4.87
C LEU A 561 17.71 -10.98 5.34
N PRO A 562 17.20 -12.12 5.85
CA PRO A 562 15.79 -12.27 6.20
C PRO A 562 15.27 -11.20 7.18
N ASP A 563 16.14 -10.80 8.13
CA ASP A 563 15.82 -9.88 9.22
C ASP A 563 16.23 -8.42 8.95
N VAL A 564 16.57 -8.05 7.71
CA VAL A 564 16.88 -6.65 7.39
C VAL A 564 15.63 -5.78 7.50
N GLY A 565 15.75 -4.65 8.21
CA GLY A 565 14.68 -3.66 8.31
C GLY A 565 14.59 -2.84 7.03
N PHE A 566 13.38 -2.44 6.66
CA PHE A 566 13.15 -1.53 5.53
C PHE A 566 12.38 -0.31 5.97
N ILE A 567 12.67 0.83 5.34
CA ILE A 567 11.89 2.06 5.44
C ILE A 567 11.57 2.53 4.03
N LEU A 568 10.29 2.51 3.65
CA LEU A 568 9.80 3.10 2.40
C LEU A 568 9.48 4.57 2.63
N MET A 569 10.20 5.46 1.94
CA MET A 569 10.05 6.89 2.06
C MET A 569 9.37 7.48 0.83
N ALA A 570 8.11 7.94 0.99
CA ALA A 570 7.38 8.58 -0.10
C ALA A 570 7.89 10.03 -0.32
N PRO A 571 8.30 10.43 -1.54
CA PRO A 571 8.82 11.77 -1.82
C PRO A 571 7.82 12.90 -1.50
N PRO A 572 8.27 14.15 -1.26
CA PRO A 572 7.37 15.28 -1.00
C PRO A 572 6.61 15.70 -2.25
N ARG A 573 5.61 16.57 -2.05
CA ARG A 573 5.04 17.37 -3.14
C ARG A 573 6.13 18.22 -3.79
N THR A 574 6.46 17.92 -5.05
CA THR A 574 7.42 18.66 -5.87
C THR A 574 6.72 19.44 -6.98
N ASN A 575 7.41 20.38 -7.62
CA ASN A 575 6.92 21.17 -8.75
C ASN A 575 7.29 20.52 -10.10
N GLY A 576 7.09 19.21 -10.20
CA GLY A 576 7.22 18.49 -11.47
C GLY A 576 5.85 18.18 -12.06
N THR A 577 5.81 18.02 -13.38
CA THR A 577 4.59 17.63 -14.11
C THR A 577 4.29 16.17 -13.83
N ALA A 578 3.15 15.91 -13.18
CA ALA A 578 2.70 14.55 -12.90
C ALA A 578 2.08 13.92 -14.16
N VAL A 579 2.54 12.72 -14.50
CA VAL A 579 1.82 11.81 -15.42
C VAL A 579 0.85 10.94 -14.62
N THR A 580 1.32 10.40 -13.49
CA THR A 580 0.47 9.79 -12.47
C THR A 580 0.65 10.56 -11.16
N PRO A 581 -0.42 10.92 -10.42
CA PRO A 581 -0.30 11.67 -9.18
C PRO A 581 0.65 11.01 -8.17
N LEU A 582 1.62 11.76 -7.64
CA LEU A 582 2.61 11.27 -6.66
C LEU A 582 1.97 10.64 -5.42
N VAL A 583 0.82 11.20 -5.01
CA VAL A 583 -0.02 10.72 -3.91
C VAL A 583 -0.40 9.23 -4.05
N ASN A 584 -0.57 8.74 -5.30
CA ASN A 584 -0.88 7.34 -5.56
C ASN A 584 0.32 6.42 -5.27
N PHE A 585 1.56 6.88 -5.51
CA PHE A 585 2.77 6.12 -5.20
C PHE A 585 3.04 6.08 -3.69
N ARG A 586 2.74 7.17 -2.98
CA ARG A 586 2.71 7.20 -1.51
C ARG A 586 1.76 6.13 -0.96
N ASP A 587 0.55 6.04 -1.50
CA ASP A 587 -0.44 5.05 -1.05
C ASP A 587 0.01 3.61 -1.28
N VAL A 588 0.66 3.35 -2.42
CA VAL A 588 1.29 2.06 -2.68
C VAL A 588 2.37 1.76 -1.64
N MET A 589 3.24 2.70 -1.30
CA MET A 589 4.26 2.47 -0.26
C MET A 589 3.65 2.19 1.10
N HIS A 590 2.57 2.90 1.48
CA HIS A 590 1.88 2.64 2.73
C HIS A 590 1.21 1.25 2.73
N ASP A 591 0.53 0.85 1.65
CA ASP A 591 -0.03 -0.51 1.50
C ASP A 591 1.07 -1.59 1.58
N LEU A 592 2.22 -1.35 0.95
CA LEU A 592 3.39 -2.24 1.05
C LEU A 592 3.95 -2.34 2.46
N SER A 593 3.89 -1.27 3.26
CA SER A 593 4.33 -1.31 4.66
C SER A 593 3.55 -2.33 5.49
N GLN A 594 2.24 -2.39 5.29
CA GLN A 594 1.35 -3.31 5.97
C GLN A 594 1.53 -4.75 5.46
N THR A 595 1.65 -4.92 4.15
CA THR A 595 1.69 -6.25 3.52
C THR A 595 3.06 -6.92 3.59
N LEU A 596 4.14 -6.15 3.60
CA LEU A 596 5.50 -6.66 3.63
C LEU A 596 6.15 -6.59 5.01
N ASN A 597 5.47 -6.09 6.04
CA ASN A 597 6.07 -5.88 7.37
C ASN A 597 7.36 -5.05 7.25
N VAL A 598 7.24 -3.86 6.66
CA VAL A 598 8.30 -2.86 6.53
C VAL A 598 7.80 -1.53 7.08
N GLU A 599 8.71 -0.61 7.41
CA GLU A 599 8.30 0.72 7.86
C GLU A 599 7.97 1.65 6.69
N PHE A 600 7.14 2.64 6.96
CA PHE A 600 6.75 3.71 6.05
C PHE A 600 7.05 5.07 6.68
N PHE A 601 7.47 6.03 5.85
CA PHE A 601 7.67 7.42 6.22
C PHE A 601 7.25 8.34 5.07
N SER A 602 6.24 9.17 5.28
CA SER A 602 5.68 10.04 4.26
C SER A 602 6.35 11.41 4.26
N ILE A 603 7.34 11.63 3.38
CA ILE A 603 7.82 13.00 3.12
C ILE A 603 6.71 13.81 2.43
N TYR A 604 5.85 13.14 1.66
CA TYR A 604 4.64 13.70 1.05
C TYR A 604 3.75 14.43 2.07
N ASP A 605 3.51 13.83 3.23
CA ASP A 605 2.65 14.40 4.27
C ASP A 605 3.44 15.19 5.34
N LEU A 606 4.77 15.03 5.39
CA LEU A 606 5.65 15.90 6.20
C LEU A 606 5.71 17.32 5.63
N PHE A 607 5.78 17.42 4.31
CA PHE A 607 5.89 18.68 3.59
C PHE A 607 4.49 19.17 3.22
N ASP A 608 4.25 20.47 3.34
CA ASP A 608 3.07 21.07 2.72
C ASP A 608 3.27 21.16 1.19
N THR A 609 2.48 21.98 0.49
CA THR A 609 2.66 22.22 -0.94
C THR A 609 4.07 22.69 -1.26
N TRP A 610 4.53 22.42 -2.49
CA TRP A 610 5.83 22.88 -2.94
C TRP A 610 5.98 24.41 -2.79
N THR A 611 4.94 25.19 -3.09
CA THR A 611 4.98 26.66 -2.95
C THR A 611 5.29 27.09 -1.53
N GLU A 612 4.59 26.53 -0.54
CA GLU A 612 4.81 26.86 0.88
C GLU A 612 6.21 26.45 1.32
N MET A 613 6.60 25.21 1.03
CA MET A 613 7.90 24.68 1.45
C MET A 613 9.08 25.36 0.73
N ASN A 614 8.90 25.75 -0.53
CA ASN A 614 9.88 26.51 -1.28
C ASN A 614 10.01 27.95 -0.76
N SER A 615 8.91 28.57 -0.31
CA SER A 615 8.97 29.89 0.34
C SER A 615 9.78 29.89 1.65
N LEU A 616 9.81 28.74 2.33
CA LEU A 616 10.64 28.49 3.52
C LEU A 616 12.10 28.11 3.16
N GLY A 617 12.44 28.06 1.88
CA GLY A 617 13.77 27.71 1.41
C GLY A 617 14.14 26.24 1.65
N CYS A 618 13.18 25.31 1.57
CA CYS A 618 13.44 23.87 1.72
C CYS A 618 13.91 23.19 0.42
N PHE A 619 13.72 23.83 -0.74
CA PHE A 619 14.02 23.27 -2.05
C PHE A 619 15.26 23.91 -2.68
N LEU A 620 16.06 23.09 -3.39
CA LEU A 620 17.16 23.53 -4.23
C LEU A 620 16.65 23.91 -5.63
N ASP A 621 15.73 23.09 -6.14
CA ASP A 621 15.08 23.25 -7.43
C ASP A 621 13.63 22.76 -7.35
N ASN A 622 12.97 22.57 -8.50
CA ASN A 622 11.58 22.11 -8.53
C ASN A 622 11.36 20.71 -7.95
N LEU A 623 12.40 19.91 -7.71
CA LEU A 623 12.32 18.47 -7.43
C LEU A 623 13.10 18.03 -6.19
N HIS A 624 14.17 18.73 -5.85
CA HIS A 624 15.16 18.29 -4.86
C HIS A 624 15.18 19.22 -3.65
N PRO A 625 15.28 18.67 -2.43
CA PRO A 625 15.46 19.46 -1.24
C PRO A 625 16.88 20.02 -1.23
N ASN A 626 17.05 21.21 -0.65
CA ASN A 626 18.38 21.67 -0.27
C ASN A 626 18.71 21.18 1.15
N ALA A 627 19.83 21.67 1.71
CA ALA A 627 20.24 21.31 3.08
C ALA A 627 19.14 21.58 4.13
N THR A 628 18.37 22.66 4.03
CA THR A 628 17.28 22.98 4.98
C THR A 628 16.19 21.92 4.92
N GLY A 629 15.67 21.63 3.72
CA GLY A 629 14.64 20.61 3.53
C GLY A 629 15.13 19.23 3.96
N SER A 630 16.36 18.85 3.60
CA SER A 630 16.95 17.57 4.00
C SER A 630 17.14 17.44 5.51
N ASN A 631 17.48 18.51 6.22
CA ASN A 631 17.56 18.49 7.69
C ASN A 631 16.19 18.32 8.34
N LEU A 632 15.12 18.93 7.80
CA LEU A 632 13.75 18.69 8.25
C LEU A 632 13.35 17.21 8.09
N VAL A 633 13.61 16.63 6.93
CA VAL A 633 13.33 15.20 6.66
C VAL A 633 14.13 14.31 7.59
N ALA A 634 15.45 14.50 7.65
CA ALA A 634 16.35 13.66 8.44
C ALA A 634 16.04 13.73 9.93
N SER A 635 15.73 14.91 10.48
CA SER A 635 15.39 15.07 11.91
C SER A 635 14.06 14.40 12.25
N SER A 636 13.07 14.53 11.37
CA SER A 636 11.74 13.91 11.54
C SER A 636 11.83 12.39 11.45
N LEU A 637 12.53 11.88 10.44
CA LEU A 637 12.84 10.45 10.30
C LEU A 637 13.63 9.94 11.51
N ASN A 638 14.60 10.74 12.00
CA ASN A 638 15.40 10.35 13.14
C ASN A 638 14.54 10.18 14.38
N ASN A 639 13.69 11.16 14.71
CA ASN A 639 12.82 11.09 15.87
C ASN A 639 11.78 9.96 15.77
N ALA A 640 11.27 9.69 14.57
CA ALA A 640 10.22 8.70 14.35
C ALA A 640 10.72 7.25 14.35
N LEU A 641 11.76 6.95 13.55
CA LEU A 641 12.10 5.57 13.18
C LEU A 641 13.55 5.20 13.51
N ILE A 642 14.48 6.15 13.50
CA ILE A 642 15.91 5.84 13.63
C ILE A 642 16.41 5.94 15.07
N LYS A 643 16.03 6.97 15.84
CA LYS A 643 16.54 7.27 17.18
C LYS A 643 15.88 6.43 18.27
N GLY A 644 14.56 6.23 18.15
CA GLY A 644 13.72 5.52 19.12
C GLY A 644 14.03 4.04 19.28
#